data_AF-A0A8C7C7H4-F1
#
_entry.id   AF-A0A8C7C7H4-F1
#
_cell.length_a   1.000
_cell.length_b   1.000
_cell.length_c   1.000
_cell.angle_alpha   90.00
_cell.angle_beta   90.00
_cell.angle_gamma   90.00
#
_symmetry.space_group_name_H-M   'P 1'
#
loop_
_entity.id
_entity.type
_entity.pdbx_description
1 polymer ?
#
loop_
_entity_poly.entity_id
_entity_poly.type
_entity_poly.pdbx_seq_one_letter_code
_entity_poly.pdbx_strand_id
1 'polypeptide(L)'
;IATMFSPRPTPCSGRWQSSRVTGRKSLAGTPTGLLFSPRRTSLAARSTPTRVQSYSTSEALHFDVQTFGSSLPVKVMEALTMADADDQISVKVDESGWAWMVCGERLIIWKICQTAVAKLSVCKGLQLPTSEFVYYADLISISSPSPLETATSISVMAVSPEGTARFWPSLAHEGNYAETVVDMGENLCNFVVAVRGGSFIVSSYKGQLMRLWADPSGKPLQRALQQGQGVLSGIGRRVSSLFGMLAPLTNNNLHSVLWVGETGCLYTLTSYGLSKWEVNEVTEHQVLSWDSSRALTESVADAIWGSESNYEEIKEGVNVTYMDMQLSQDGLVVLAAAWHPSDSPCLAYFCLVTLLDNGNNISEELSVEVTKYNPPFQAMRLLLPLASSPAAFLYNEELVFACSTGTGSGGLPEEKIPFNTPGDRLRGGGCCANLPVFFSQNSGLVAVVARESASMLPETMEDSLCFSLAGAGPEVEMEPVAQEDKTKLLKAAFLQFCRNDLVGAQNMTDELFPPEGEGDWEVGGELDLVVTRINLDLVDDYPASDPRWAESVPDESAGFPLTSLIILHQLEDKMKAHSCFMDFLLQVGLLDRLGQTTVRSSPMATRLLLCEHAEKLQAAMTLKNHHAKHGELVNRAILIALRKSNATVSTSLTAADVFFREVSQISSVFECLLEEEDRTLKENPVDSVKWAEVVISVNTIIKDMLQAAGQYRDTKASLYRASESTTAEPEYIPWTASSGLGGVRTVIARQHEVILRDVYPHADSEMRNGLNEQLTALLDVLLGGYVAQLTSLRLGRPGQQDHYNTLEMEYTQGRSELLAPLLELGQYQWVAALAEKYCDFDILVQMCEQTDNQNRLQHYMAKFADQNFADFLFRWYMEKGKRGKLLSQPIAQHQQLASFLQSHEHLSWLHHIHVHDFSSAHKTLYGQANMETRYFVKKKTLLALSKLTALASDMPEAVMKTHVDDMVEQERFLLHQETLPKQLLEEKQQNPDTMPLLSAHNLINLYICDDNRRANEYDFKKALDLLEYIDEDAVDIEGLKCEIFCKALKKDEWSSADGNDDPLEAAKDSIFVKILLKLIQEGVPLQTYLPDFKDLLQLDEMEALKSKPTFEFVMRANYEHYLQAQI
;
A
#
# COMPACT_ATOMS: atom_id res chain seq x y z
N ILE A 1 -56.06 -19.75 -16.50
CA ILE A 1 -57.32 -20.45 -16.18
C ILE A 1 -57.01 -21.55 -15.17
N ALA A 2 -57.50 -21.33 -13.95
CA ALA A 2 -58.01 -22.30 -12.98
C ALA A 2 -57.11 -23.46 -12.45
N THR A 3 -56.58 -23.25 -11.23
CA THR A 3 -56.88 -23.98 -9.96
C THR A 3 -56.50 -25.45 -9.72
N MET A 4 -55.75 -25.63 -8.62
CA MET A 4 -55.94 -26.52 -7.44
C MET A 4 -56.28 -28.01 -7.65
N PHE A 5 -55.54 -28.91 -6.96
CA PHE A 5 -55.99 -29.62 -5.74
C PHE A 5 -54.97 -30.72 -5.31
N SER A 6 -54.62 -30.74 -4.01
CA SER A 6 -54.02 -31.89 -3.30
C SER A 6 -55.06 -32.99 -3.06
N PRO A 7 -54.69 -34.28 -2.85
CA PRO A 7 -54.42 -34.78 -1.48
C PRO A 7 -53.39 -35.94 -1.34
N ARG A 8 -52.87 -36.10 -0.11
CA ARG A 8 -52.20 -37.31 0.47
C ARG A 8 -53.21 -38.48 0.66
N PRO A 9 -52.86 -39.76 0.95
CA PRO A 9 -51.69 -40.26 1.70
C PRO A 9 -51.02 -41.60 1.23
N THR A 10 -49.98 -41.97 2.00
CA THR A 10 -49.12 -43.19 2.15
C THR A 10 -49.75 -44.59 1.90
N PRO A 11 -48.98 -45.73 1.81
CA PRO A 11 -47.68 -45.98 2.46
C PRO A 11 -46.58 -46.83 1.72
N CYS A 12 -45.37 -46.68 2.25
CA CYS A 12 -44.26 -47.63 2.45
C CYS A 12 -43.66 -48.50 1.33
N SER A 13 -42.40 -48.13 1.04
CA SER A 13 -41.18 -48.97 0.98
C SER A 13 -40.86 -49.77 -0.28
N GLY A 14 -39.62 -49.57 -0.78
CA GLY A 14 -38.84 -50.67 -1.36
C GLY A 14 -38.39 -50.57 -2.82
N ARG A 15 -37.49 -49.63 -3.10
CA ARG A 15 -36.19 -49.86 -3.81
C ARG A 15 -36.22 -50.72 -5.10
N TRP A 16 -36.18 -50.12 -6.29
CA TRP A 16 -35.68 -50.78 -7.52
C TRP A 16 -34.88 -49.82 -8.41
N GLN A 17 -33.71 -50.30 -8.83
CA GLN A 17 -32.90 -49.80 -9.95
C GLN A 17 -33.54 -50.21 -11.29
N SER A 18 -33.27 -49.49 -12.39
CA SER A 18 -32.76 -50.07 -13.65
C SER A 18 -32.65 -49.06 -14.82
N SER A 19 -31.41 -48.94 -15.33
CA SER A 19 -30.99 -48.98 -16.76
C SER A 19 -31.27 -47.86 -17.79
N ARG A 20 -30.16 -47.47 -18.48
CA ARG A 20 -29.94 -47.35 -19.96
C ARG A 20 -30.62 -46.16 -20.70
N VAL A 21 -30.12 -45.51 -21.77
CA VAL A 21 -28.98 -45.66 -22.72
C VAL A 21 -28.96 -44.45 -23.70
N THR A 22 -27.76 -44.04 -24.21
CA THR A 22 -27.38 -43.28 -25.46
C THR A 22 -28.14 -42.00 -25.88
N GLY A 23 -27.60 -40.92 -26.46
CA GLY A 23 -26.32 -40.54 -27.09
C GLY A 23 -26.60 -39.68 -28.34
N ARG A 24 -25.94 -38.51 -28.56
CA ARG A 24 -25.48 -37.93 -29.86
C ARG A 24 -25.08 -36.45 -29.78
N LYS A 25 -24.17 -36.11 -30.72
CA LYS A 25 -23.34 -34.90 -30.95
C LYS A 25 -24.10 -33.65 -31.44
N SER A 26 -23.52 -32.45 -31.22
CA SER A 26 -23.32 -31.41 -32.26
C SER A 26 -22.34 -30.31 -31.82
N LEU A 27 -21.67 -29.71 -32.82
CA LEU A 27 -20.61 -28.70 -32.81
C LEU A 27 -21.07 -27.28 -32.39
N ALA A 28 -20.09 -26.47 -31.94
CA ALA A 28 -19.66 -25.17 -32.53
C ALA A 28 -19.41 -24.04 -31.51
N GLY A 29 -18.31 -23.31 -31.72
CA GLY A 29 -18.25 -21.86 -31.47
C GLY A 29 -17.53 -21.39 -30.20
N THR A 30 -16.24 -21.06 -30.34
CA THR A 30 -15.60 -19.98 -29.55
C THR A 30 -16.27 -18.65 -29.92
N PRO A 31 -16.48 -17.73 -28.97
CA PRO A 31 -15.56 -16.59 -28.91
C PRO A 31 -15.23 -16.09 -27.50
N THR A 32 -14.19 -15.27 -27.52
CA THR A 32 -13.59 -14.38 -26.52
C THR A 32 -14.55 -13.47 -25.73
N GLY A 33 -14.21 -13.29 -24.45
CA GLY A 33 -14.23 -12.01 -23.73
C GLY A 33 -15.56 -11.47 -23.23
N LEU A 34 -15.76 -11.49 -21.90
CA LEU A 34 -16.00 -10.31 -21.05
C LEU A 34 -16.34 -10.74 -19.60
N LEU A 35 -15.79 -9.96 -18.67
CA LEU A 35 -16.29 -9.57 -17.35
C LEU A 35 -17.66 -10.16 -16.92
N PHE A 36 -17.74 -10.80 -15.76
CA PHE A 36 -18.66 -10.47 -14.64
C PHE A 36 -18.57 -11.50 -13.48
N SER A 37 -18.64 -10.96 -12.27
CA SER A 37 -18.67 -11.58 -10.94
C SER A 37 -19.68 -12.73 -10.78
N PRO A 38 -19.40 -13.78 -9.97
CA PRO A 38 -20.43 -14.73 -9.56
C PRO A 38 -21.05 -14.32 -8.21
N ARG A 39 -22.33 -13.92 -8.26
CA ARG A 39 -23.26 -14.11 -7.14
C ARG A 39 -23.38 -15.62 -6.86
N ARG A 40 -23.13 -16.04 -5.62
CA ARG A 40 -23.62 -17.30 -5.06
C ARG A 40 -24.47 -17.01 -3.82
N THR A 41 -25.72 -17.43 -3.85
CA THR A 41 -26.56 -17.62 -2.66
C THR A 41 -26.53 -19.10 -2.23
N SER A 42 -26.28 -19.25 -0.92
CA SER A 42 -26.64 -20.29 0.06
C SER A 42 -26.74 -21.76 -0.35
N LEU A 43 -25.81 -22.57 0.18
CA LEU A 43 -26.07 -23.91 0.72
C LEU A 43 -25.14 -24.12 1.94
N ALA A 44 -25.76 -24.36 3.09
CA ALA A 44 -25.12 -24.51 4.39
C ALA A 44 -24.28 -25.79 4.46
N ALA A 45 -23.01 -25.66 4.85
CA ALA A 45 -22.16 -26.74 5.30
C ALA A 45 -21.56 -26.32 6.64
N ARG A 46 -21.84 -27.10 7.69
CA ARG A 46 -21.28 -26.95 9.04
C ARG A 46 -19.76 -27.04 8.97
N SER A 47 -19.09 -25.94 9.27
CA SER A 47 -17.63 -25.87 9.48
C SER A 47 -17.34 -25.61 10.96
N THR A 48 -16.38 -26.35 11.49
CA THR A 48 -15.73 -26.17 12.81
C THR A 48 -15.23 -24.73 13.01
N PRO A 49 -15.39 -24.11 14.19
CA PRO A 49 -14.97 -22.74 14.42
C PRO A 49 -13.49 -22.69 14.82
N THR A 50 -12.63 -22.30 13.89
CA THR A 50 -11.30 -21.73 14.18
C THR A 50 -11.24 -20.34 13.57
N ARG A 51 -12.01 -19.42 14.16
CA ARG A 51 -11.95 -18.00 13.86
C ARG A 51 -12.20 -17.23 15.15
N VAL A 52 -11.16 -16.58 15.66
CA VAL A 52 -11.30 -15.52 16.66
C VAL A 52 -12.03 -14.38 15.94
N GLN A 53 -13.36 -14.36 16.09
CA GLN A 53 -14.15 -13.17 15.79
C GLN A 53 -14.05 -12.29 17.02
N SER A 54 -13.50 -11.08 16.85
CA SER A 54 -13.69 -9.99 17.80
C SER A 54 -15.18 -9.84 18.06
N TYR A 55 -15.61 -10.07 19.30
CA TYR A 55 -16.99 -9.88 19.72
C TYR A 55 -17.27 -8.37 19.66
N SER A 56 -17.88 -7.91 18.57
CA SER A 56 -18.47 -6.58 18.53
C SER A 56 -19.87 -6.69 19.10
N THR A 57 -20.02 -6.64 20.43
CA THR A 57 -21.28 -6.18 21.02
C THR A 57 -21.43 -4.72 20.63
N SER A 58 -22.01 -4.51 19.45
CA SER A 58 -22.51 -3.23 18.97
C SER A 58 -23.65 -2.81 19.90
N GLU A 59 -23.34 -2.18 21.03
CA GLU A 59 -24.27 -1.31 21.77
C GLU A 59 -23.69 -0.68 23.06
N ALA A 60 -22.55 -1.14 23.60
CA ALA A 60 -21.97 -0.53 24.80
C ALA A 60 -21.16 0.75 24.48
N LEU A 61 -21.54 1.87 25.08
CA LEU A 61 -20.98 3.21 24.90
C LEU A 61 -19.69 3.41 25.71
N HIS A 62 -19.69 2.99 26.98
CA HIS A 62 -18.62 3.27 27.94
C HIS A 62 -17.83 2.04 28.37
N PHE A 63 -18.16 0.84 27.89
CA PHE A 63 -17.46 -0.40 28.23
C PHE A 63 -17.14 -1.22 27.00
N ASP A 64 -15.97 -1.86 27.00
CA ASP A 64 -15.60 -2.88 26.02
C ASP A 64 -15.67 -4.27 26.64
N VAL A 65 -16.27 -5.20 25.88
CA VAL A 65 -16.33 -6.62 26.22
C VAL A 65 -15.23 -7.32 25.43
N GLN A 66 -14.16 -7.69 26.12
CA GLN A 66 -12.97 -8.26 25.51
C GLN A 66 -12.83 -9.75 25.89
N THR A 67 -12.31 -10.59 25.00
CA THR A 67 -11.97 -11.97 25.36
C THR A 67 -10.85 -11.98 26.40
N PHE A 68 -11.04 -12.70 27.52
CA PHE A 68 -10.11 -12.70 28.63
C PHE A 68 -9.26 -13.98 28.68
N GLY A 69 -7.94 -13.80 28.63
CA GLY A 69 -6.95 -14.88 28.68
C GLY A 69 -6.73 -15.63 27.36
N SER A 70 -6.03 -16.76 27.44
CA SER A 70 -5.73 -17.64 26.30
C SER A 70 -6.97 -18.44 25.86
N SER A 71 -6.91 -19.06 24.68
CA SER A 71 -7.96 -19.98 24.19
C SER A 71 -8.37 -21.01 25.24
N LEU A 72 -9.67 -21.24 25.40
CA LEU A 72 -10.22 -22.20 26.36
C LEU A 72 -9.62 -23.60 26.17
N PRO A 73 -9.35 -24.37 27.25
CA PRO A 73 -8.87 -25.74 27.14
C PRO A 73 -9.84 -26.64 26.36
N VAL A 74 -9.29 -27.62 25.62
CA VAL A 74 -10.07 -28.53 24.77
C VAL A 74 -11.21 -29.22 25.54
N LYS A 75 -10.99 -29.66 26.79
CA LYS A 75 -12.03 -30.27 27.63
C LYS A 75 -13.22 -29.34 27.90
N VAL A 76 -12.96 -28.03 28.06
CA VAL A 76 -14.01 -27.02 28.25
C VAL A 76 -14.80 -26.85 26.95
N MET A 77 -14.10 -26.73 25.82
CA MET A 77 -14.73 -26.62 24.49
C MET A 77 -15.56 -27.87 24.13
N GLU A 78 -15.07 -29.07 24.44
CA GLU A 78 -15.80 -30.33 24.25
C GLU A 78 -17.08 -30.38 25.09
N ALA A 79 -17.01 -29.98 26.36
CA ALA A 79 -18.19 -29.93 27.22
C ALA A 79 -19.23 -28.92 26.72
N LEU A 80 -18.81 -27.74 26.26
CA LEU A 80 -19.72 -26.76 25.64
C LEU A 80 -20.35 -27.27 24.33
N THR A 81 -19.60 -28.02 23.53
CA THR A 81 -20.10 -28.55 22.24
C THR A 81 -21.03 -29.74 22.43
N MET A 82 -20.83 -30.53 23.48
CA MET A 82 -21.65 -31.71 23.81
C MET A 82 -22.87 -31.37 24.65
N ALA A 83 -22.93 -30.18 25.25
CA ALA A 83 -24.06 -29.76 26.07
C ALA A 83 -25.32 -29.57 25.22
N ASP A 84 -26.42 -30.21 25.62
CA ASP A 84 -27.74 -29.98 25.05
C ASP A 84 -28.32 -28.63 25.53
N ALA A 85 -29.35 -28.12 24.85
CA ALA A 85 -29.96 -26.82 25.20
C ALA A 85 -30.52 -26.76 26.64
N ASP A 86 -30.82 -27.94 27.22
CA ASP A 86 -31.35 -28.10 28.58
C ASP A 86 -30.26 -28.40 29.62
N ASP A 87 -28.99 -28.59 29.21
CA ASP A 87 -27.90 -28.87 30.14
C ASP A 87 -27.53 -27.60 30.93
N GLN A 88 -27.60 -27.71 32.26
CA GLN A 88 -27.25 -26.61 33.15
C GLN A 88 -25.73 -26.53 33.33
N ILE A 89 -25.15 -25.44 32.85
CA ILE A 89 -23.72 -25.14 32.98
C ILE A 89 -23.54 -24.03 34.00
N SER A 90 -22.61 -24.23 34.93
CA SER A 90 -22.24 -23.23 35.94
C SER A 90 -20.72 -23.09 35.99
N VAL A 91 -20.23 -21.86 35.97
CA VAL A 91 -18.80 -21.53 35.97
C VAL A 91 -18.48 -20.60 37.13
N LYS A 92 -17.33 -20.81 37.77
CA LYS A 92 -16.79 -19.88 38.77
C LYS A 92 -15.37 -19.51 38.39
N VAL A 93 -15.10 -18.21 38.46
CA VAL A 93 -13.78 -17.61 38.24
C VAL A 93 -13.27 -17.15 39.59
N ASP A 94 -12.06 -17.56 39.94
CA ASP A 94 -11.43 -17.24 41.21
C ASP A 94 -10.27 -16.26 41.01
N GLU A 95 -10.09 -15.38 41.98
CA GLU A 95 -9.08 -14.30 41.96
C GLU A 95 -7.66 -14.84 41.80
N SER A 96 -7.40 -16.07 42.24
CA SER A 96 -6.10 -16.72 42.11
C SER A 96 -5.74 -17.17 40.68
N GLY A 97 -6.58 -16.86 39.70
CA GLY A 97 -6.40 -17.23 38.29
C GLY A 97 -6.79 -18.68 37.99
N TRP A 98 -7.64 -19.28 38.81
CA TRP A 98 -8.25 -20.59 38.55
C TRP A 98 -9.72 -20.42 38.17
N ALA A 99 -10.22 -21.32 37.33
CA ALA A 99 -11.63 -21.41 37.02
C ALA A 99 -12.07 -22.86 37.03
N TRP A 100 -13.35 -23.07 37.35
CA TRP A 100 -13.98 -24.37 37.25
C TRP A 100 -15.38 -24.29 36.67
N MET A 101 -15.71 -25.29 35.87
CA MET A 101 -16.97 -25.43 35.17
C MET A 101 -17.60 -26.75 35.56
N VAL A 102 -18.88 -26.68 35.91
CA VAL A 102 -19.74 -27.85 36.08
C VAL A 102 -20.66 -27.96 34.88
N CYS A 103 -20.69 -29.15 34.28
CA CYS A 103 -21.58 -29.49 33.17
C CYS A 103 -22.12 -30.91 33.43
N GLY A 104 -23.38 -30.98 33.90
CA GLY A 104 -23.97 -32.21 34.43
C GLY A 104 -23.16 -32.73 35.64
N GLU A 105 -22.72 -33.99 35.59
CA GLU A 105 -21.88 -34.62 36.63
C GLU A 105 -20.37 -34.49 36.37
N ARG A 106 -19.94 -33.65 35.42
CA ARG A 106 -18.52 -33.43 35.11
C ARG A 106 -18.07 -32.08 35.67
N LEU A 107 -16.98 -32.11 36.44
CA LEU A 107 -16.28 -30.93 36.92
C LEU A 107 -14.98 -30.76 36.12
N ILE A 108 -14.80 -29.61 35.47
CA ILE A 108 -13.59 -29.28 34.73
C ILE A 108 -12.92 -28.11 35.41
N ILE A 109 -11.68 -28.28 35.85
CA ILE A 109 -10.89 -27.24 36.55
C ILE A 109 -9.69 -26.89 35.69
N TRP A 110 -9.41 -25.60 35.52
CA TRP A 110 -8.25 -25.12 34.79
C TRP A 110 -7.66 -23.83 35.38
N LYS A 111 -6.38 -23.59 35.09
CA LYS A 111 -5.72 -22.30 35.35
C LYS A 111 -5.88 -21.37 34.14
N ILE A 112 -6.35 -20.16 34.38
CA ILE A 112 -6.58 -19.11 33.38
C ILE A 112 -5.23 -18.56 32.90
N CYS A 113 -5.15 -18.07 31.66
CA CYS A 113 -3.94 -17.47 31.05
C CYS A 113 -2.69 -18.39 30.99
N GLN A 114 -2.85 -19.72 30.91
CA GLN A 114 -1.71 -20.62 30.66
C GLN A 114 -1.40 -20.70 29.15
N THR A 115 -0.13 -20.51 28.78
CA THR A 115 0.34 -20.65 27.39
C THR A 115 0.20 -22.10 26.90
N ALA A 116 -0.29 -22.27 25.66
CA ALA A 116 -0.54 -23.58 25.04
C ALA A 116 0.71 -24.47 24.88
N VAL A 117 1.92 -23.94 25.14
CA VAL A 117 3.20 -24.64 25.02
C VAL A 117 3.67 -25.26 26.35
N ALA A 118 2.97 -25.01 27.46
CA ALA A 118 3.28 -25.68 28.72
C ALA A 118 2.95 -27.18 28.62
N LYS A 119 3.96 -28.05 28.72
CA LYS A 119 3.82 -29.51 28.98
C LYS A 119 2.98 -29.83 30.24
N LEU A 120 2.58 -28.81 30.97
CA LEU A 120 1.79 -28.83 32.20
C LEU A 120 0.53 -27.95 32.05
N SER A 121 -0.22 -28.04 30.94
CA SER A 121 -1.55 -27.45 30.89
C SER A 121 -2.39 -28.07 32.02
N VAL A 122 -2.66 -27.33 33.09
CA VAL A 122 -3.38 -27.86 34.25
C VAL A 122 -4.87 -27.72 33.98
N CYS A 123 -5.39 -28.50 33.03
CA CYS A 123 -6.81 -28.68 32.79
C CYS A 123 -7.17 -30.14 33.10
N LYS A 124 -7.97 -30.35 34.14
CA LYS A 124 -8.32 -31.68 34.66
C LYS A 124 -9.83 -31.83 34.75
N GLY A 125 -10.29 -33.04 34.44
CA GLY A 125 -11.69 -33.39 34.50
C GLY A 125 -11.90 -34.34 35.68
N LEU A 126 -12.77 -33.98 36.60
CA LEU A 126 -13.15 -34.77 37.76
C LEU A 126 -14.61 -35.21 37.60
N GLN A 127 -14.89 -36.45 38.00
CA GLN A 127 -16.26 -36.94 38.09
C GLN A 127 -16.86 -36.47 39.41
N LEU A 128 -18.02 -35.81 39.38
CA LEU A 128 -18.77 -35.46 40.59
C LEU A 128 -19.49 -36.69 41.15
N PRO A 129 -19.88 -36.68 42.44
CA PRO A 129 -20.81 -37.67 42.97
C PRO A 129 -22.11 -37.68 42.15
N THR A 130 -22.75 -38.85 42.06
CA THR A 130 -24.08 -38.93 41.43
C THR A 130 -25.09 -38.21 42.30
N SER A 131 -25.97 -37.41 41.69
CA SER A 131 -26.94 -36.59 42.41
C SER A 131 -28.25 -36.54 41.61
N GLU A 132 -29.38 -36.58 42.30
CA GLU A 132 -30.70 -36.35 41.68
C GLU A 132 -30.95 -34.86 41.39
N PHE A 133 -30.15 -33.98 42.00
CA PHE A 133 -30.22 -32.53 41.88
C PHE A 133 -29.07 -31.97 41.05
N VAL A 134 -29.30 -30.81 40.44
CA VAL A 134 -28.31 -30.14 39.60
C VAL A 134 -27.19 -29.52 40.43
N TYR A 135 -25.96 -29.67 39.95
CA TYR A 135 -24.79 -29.04 40.53
C TYR A 135 -24.60 -27.61 40.06
N TYR A 136 -24.10 -26.77 40.97
CA TYR A 136 -23.63 -25.42 40.69
C TYR A 136 -22.16 -25.29 41.06
N ALA A 137 -21.43 -24.40 40.39
CA ALA A 137 -20.00 -24.15 40.67
C ALA A 137 -19.74 -23.67 42.11
N ASP A 138 -20.77 -23.10 42.77
CA ASP A 138 -20.72 -22.66 44.18
C ASP A 138 -20.64 -23.80 45.20
N LEU A 139 -20.94 -25.05 44.77
CA LEU A 139 -20.77 -26.27 45.57
C LEU A 139 -19.36 -26.89 45.44
N ILE A 140 -18.45 -26.19 44.76
CA ILE A 140 -17.07 -26.60 44.56
C ILE A 140 -16.16 -25.51 45.09
N SER A 141 -15.10 -25.91 45.80
CA SER A 141 -14.05 -25.01 46.22
C SER A 141 -12.69 -25.68 46.14
N ILE A 142 -11.66 -24.87 45.89
CA ILE A 142 -10.27 -25.32 45.76
C ILE A 142 -9.42 -24.72 46.86
N SER A 143 -8.42 -25.44 47.33
CA SER A 143 -7.50 -24.98 48.36
C SER A 143 -6.09 -25.48 48.09
N SER A 144 -5.08 -24.76 48.56
CA SER A 144 -3.67 -25.11 48.40
C SER A 144 -2.86 -24.81 49.67
N PRO A 145 -1.80 -25.59 49.99
CA PRO A 145 -0.88 -25.27 51.08
C PRO A 145 -0.06 -23.98 50.83
N SER A 146 0.21 -23.66 49.57
CA SER A 146 0.83 -22.40 49.14
C SER A 146 -0.24 -21.46 48.55
N PRO A 147 0.02 -20.14 48.45
CA PRO A 147 -0.91 -19.22 47.78
C PRO A 147 -1.35 -19.75 46.41
N LEU A 148 -2.65 -19.76 46.13
CA LEU A 148 -3.21 -20.41 44.92
C LEU A 148 -2.66 -19.86 43.60
N GLU A 149 -2.24 -18.59 43.60
CA GLU A 149 -1.60 -17.91 42.46
C GLU A 149 -0.36 -18.67 41.97
N THR A 150 0.48 -19.13 42.92
CA THR A 150 1.76 -19.82 42.66
C THR A 150 1.69 -21.34 42.86
N ALA A 151 0.54 -21.86 43.29
CA ALA A 151 0.36 -23.27 43.61
C ALA A 151 0.45 -24.18 42.38
N THR A 152 1.32 -25.20 42.48
CA THR A 152 1.50 -26.25 41.46
C THR A 152 0.65 -27.50 41.73
N SER A 153 0.12 -27.66 42.94
CA SER A 153 -0.80 -28.73 43.34
C SER A 153 -1.92 -28.14 44.19
N ILE A 154 -3.16 -28.28 43.73
CA ILE A 154 -4.36 -27.85 44.45
C ILE A 154 -5.17 -29.06 44.92
N SER A 155 -5.86 -28.89 46.05
CA SER A 155 -6.89 -29.80 46.55
C SER A 155 -8.27 -29.28 46.17
N VAL A 156 -9.23 -30.19 46.01
CA VAL A 156 -10.60 -29.88 45.54
C VAL A 156 -11.61 -30.50 46.49
N MET A 157 -12.60 -29.73 46.91
CA MET A 157 -13.79 -30.22 47.61
C MET A 157 -15.02 -29.95 46.74
N ALA A 158 -15.80 -30.99 46.46
CA ALA A 158 -17.10 -30.86 45.81
C ALA A 158 -18.18 -31.51 46.68
N VAL A 159 -19.33 -30.87 46.83
CA VAL A 159 -20.44 -31.38 47.64
C VAL A 159 -21.69 -31.47 46.78
N SER A 160 -22.39 -32.61 46.78
CA SER A 160 -23.69 -32.72 46.11
C SER A 160 -24.74 -31.89 46.85
N PRO A 161 -25.81 -31.42 46.18
CA PRO A 161 -26.89 -30.70 46.83
C PRO A 161 -27.52 -31.47 48.01
N GLU A 162 -27.53 -32.80 47.95
CA GLU A 162 -28.02 -33.70 49.00
C GLU A 162 -27.01 -33.98 50.14
N GLY A 163 -25.77 -33.48 50.03
CA GLY A 163 -24.77 -33.53 51.10
C GLY A 163 -23.64 -34.56 50.94
N THR A 164 -23.46 -35.19 49.77
CA THR A 164 -22.32 -36.08 49.52
C THR A 164 -21.07 -35.26 49.19
N ALA A 165 -20.11 -35.19 50.11
CA ALA A 165 -18.84 -34.47 49.96
C ALA A 165 -17.74 -35.40 49.44
N ARG A 166 -17.09 -35.00 48.34
CA ARG A 166 -15.94 -35.67 47.73
C ARG A 166 -14.73 -34.75 47.74
N PHE A 167 -13.64 -35.24 48.34
CA PHE A 167 -12.39 -34.51 48.50
C PHE A 167 -11.27 -35.15 47.70
N TRP A 168 -10.61 -34.36 46.85
CA TRP A 168 -9.38 -34.73 46.16
C TRP A 168 -8.20 -34.02 46.82
N PRO A 169 -7.25 -34.74 47.44
CA PRO A 169 -6.07 -34.14 48.04
C PRO A 169 -5.15 -33.44 47.03
N SER A 170 -5.15 -33.90 45.76
CA SER A 170 -4.38 -33.28 44.68
C SER A 170 -5.08 -33.47 43.33
N LEU A 171 -5.23 -32.38 42.59
CA LEU A 171 -5.79 -32.34 41.23
C LEU A 171 -4.99 -33.19 40.22
N ALA A 172 -3.72 -33.49 40.51
CA ALA A 172 -2.89 -34.33 39.65
C ALA A 172 -3.40 -35.79 39.57
N HIS A 173 -4.12 -36.25 40.60
CA HIS A 173 -4.58 -37.63 40.74
C HIS A 173 -6.10 -37.71 40.71
N GLU A 174 -6.71 -37.58 39.51
CA GLU A 174 -8.17 -37.51 39.30
C GLU A 174 -8.96 -38.67 39.97
N GLY A 175 -8.37 -39.86 40.06
CA GLY A 175 -8.98 -41.05 40.68
C GLY A 175 -8.72 -41.21 42.19
N ASN A 176 -7.94 -40.35 42.82
CA ASN A 176 -7.64 -40.41 44.25
C ASN A 176 -8.50 -39.42 45.02
N TYR A 177 -9.64 -39.89 45.53
CA TYR A 177 -10.56 -39.11 46.33
C TYR A 177 -11.08 -39.89 47.53
N ALA A 178 -11.56 -39.14 48.53
CA ALA A 178 -12.29 -39.67 49.67
C ALA A 178 -13.68 -39.04 49.74
N GLU A 179 -14.67 -39.83 50.15
CA GLU A 179 -16.07 -39.39 50.24
C GLU A 179 -16.58 -39.48 51.68
N THR A 180 -17.46 -38.55 52.04
CA THR A 180 -18.27 -38.60 53.25
C THR A 180 -19.64 -38.00 52.99
N VAL A 181 -20.62 -38.39 53.78
CA VAL A 181 -21.94 -37.72 53.80
C VAL A 181 -21.90 -36.63 54.87
N VAL A 182 -22.25 -35.41 54.48
CA VAL A 182 -22.37 -34.25 55.36
C VAL A 182 -23.74 -34.29 56.01
N ASP A 183 -23.80 -34.25 57.34
CA ASP A 183 -25.06 -34.32 58.10
C ASP A 183 -25.77 -32.95 58.10
N MET A 184 -26.48 -32.66 57.02
CA MET A 184 -27.27 -31.43 56.82
C MET A 184 -28.77 -31.62 57.10
N GLY A 185 -29.17 -32.77 57.66
CA GLY A 185 -30.57 -33.15 57.82
C GLY A 185 -31.29 -33.27 56.47
N GLU A 186 -32.53 -32.76 56.39
CA GLU A 186 -33.32 -32.72 55.14
C GLU A 186 -33.03 -31.48 54.27
N ASN A 187 -32.03 -30.67 54.61
CA ASN A 187 -31.73 -29.44 53.90
C ASN A 187 -30.70 -29.66 52.78
N LEU A 188 -30.93 -29.04 51.63
CA LEU A 188 -29.98 -29.05 50.53
C LEU A 188 -28.79 -28.12 50.79
N CYS A 189 -27.59 -28.55 50.41
CA CYS A 189 -26.37 -27.75 50.36
C CYS A 189 -26.46 -26.66 49.29
N ASN A 190 -25.88 -25.49 49.55
CA ASN A 190 -25.89 -24.35 48.62
C ASN A 190 -24.49 -23.79 48.32
N PHE A 191 -23.61 -23.63 49.32
CA PHE A 191 -22.25 -23.11 49.11
C PHE A 191 -21.17 -23.98 49.76
N VAL A 192 -19.99 -24.01 49.14
CA VAL A 192 -18.74 -24.56 49.69
C VAL A 192 -17.65 -23.50 49.54
N VAL A 193 -16.95 -23.18 50.63
CA VAL A 193 -15.89 -22.17 50.64
C VAL A 193 -14.66 -22.70 51.36
N ALA A 194 -13.50 -22.60 50.74
CA ALA A 194 -12.21 -22.91 51.35
C ALA A 194 -11.84 -21.84 52.39
N VAL A 195 -11.45 -22.27 53.58
CA VAL A 195 -11.04 -21.40 54.70
C VAL A 195 -9.65 -21.78 55.22
N ARG A 196 -9.11 -20.99 56.15
CA ARG A 196 -7.76 -21.23 56.75
C ARG A 196 -7.61 -22.67 57.27
N GLY A 197 -6.38 -23.17 57.20
CA GLY A 197 -6.01 -24.51 57.68
C GLY A 197 -6.33 -25.67 56.73
N GLY A 198 -6.51 -25.41 55.42
CA GLY A 198 -6.82 -26.47 54.44
C GLY A 198 -8.19 -27.13 54.69
N SER A 199 -9.13 -26.35 55.20
CA SER A 199 -10.48 -26.79 55.54
C SER A 199 -11.52 -26.04 54.72
N PHE A 200 -12.76 -26.51 54.72
CA PHE A 200 -13.86 -25.98 53.93
C PHE A 200 -15.07 -25.76 54.82
N ILE A 201 -15.91 -24.78 54.50
CA ILE A 201 -17.21 -24.59 55.13
C ILE A 201 -18.27 -24.86 54.09
N VAL A 202 -19.20 -25.75 54.42
CA VAL A 202 -20.38 -26.10 53.62
C VAL A 202 -21.60 -25.47 54.28
N SER A 203 -22.45 -24.85 53.48
CA SER A 203 -23.70 -24.26 53.94
C SER A 203 -24.91 -24.93 53.31
N SER A 204 -26.04 -24.91 54.01
CA SER A 204 -27.35 -25.29 53.45
C SER A 204 -28.17 -24.05 53.10
N TYR A 205 -29.20 -24.24 52.26
CA TYR A 205 -30.19 -23.18 51.96
C TYR A 205 -30.89 -22.63 53.21
N LYS A 206 -30.94 -23.37 54.32
CA LYS A 206 -31.54 -22.95 55.60
C LYS A 206 -30.53 -22.35 56.59
N GLY A 207 -29.30 -22.07 56.15
CA GLY A 207 -28.29 -21.39 56.97
C GLY A 207 -27.54 -22.30 57.97
N GLN A 208 -27.67 -23.62 57.87
CA GLN A 208 -26.82 -24.56 58.62
C GLN A 208 -25.40 -24.56 58.03
N LEU A 209 -24.38 -24.43 58.87
CA LEU A 209 -22.96 -24.38 58.47
C LEU A 209 -22.18 -25.57 59.07
N MET A 210 -21.41 -26.24 58.24
CA MET A 210 -20.56 -27.38 58.61
C MET A 210 -19.13 -27.14 58.14
N ARG A 211 -18.14 -27.28 59.02
CA ARG A 211 -16.72 -27.29 58.65
C ARG A 211 -16.28 -28.69 58.29
N LEU A 212 -15.60 -28.84 57.16
CA LEU A 212 -14.97 -30.04 56.65
C LEU A 212 -13.46 -29.89 56.59
N TRP A 213 -12.70 -30.92 56.94
CA TRP A 213 -11.23 -30.94 56.76
C TRP A 213 -10.75 -32.37 56.56
N ALA A 214 -9.62 -32.55 55.89
CA ALA A 214 -9.03 -33.87 55.73
C ALA A 214 -8.21 -34.27 56.97
N ASP A 215 -8.41 -35.49 57.46
CA ASP A 215 -7.50 -36.08 58.44
C ASP A 215 -6.16 -36.48 57.80
N PRO A 216 -5.11 -36.86 58.57
CA PRO A 216 -3.82 -37.29 58.00
C PRO A 216 -3.91 -38.53 57.08
N SER A 217 -5.04 -39.26 57.11
CA SER A 217 -5.31 -40.39 56.22
C SER A 217 -6.05 -39.99 54.93
N GLY A 218 -6.37 -38.70 54.77
CA GLY A 218 -7.07 -38.14 53.62
C GLY A 218 -8.60 -38.24 53.70
N LYS A 219 -9.17 -38.71 54.82
CA LYS A 219 -10.63 -38.82 54.99
C LYS A 219 -11.21 -37.48 55.46
N PRO A 220 -12.28 -36.99 54.83
CA PRO A 220 -12.95 -35.77 55.26
C PRO A 220 -13.70 -35.99 56.59
N LEU A 221 -13.33 -35.23 57.60
CA LEU A 221 -14.02 -35.10 58.88
C LEU A 221 -14.98 -33.90 58.82
N GLN A 222 -16.01 -33.91 59.66
CA GLN A 222 -17.02 -32.85 59.70
C GLN A 222 -17.31 -32.37 61.12
N ARG A 223 -17.66 -31.08 61.26
CA ARG A 223 -18.11 -30.46 62.52
C ARG A 223 -19.12 -29.35 62.23
N ALA A 224 -20.25 -29.35 62.94
CA ALA A 224 -21.20 -28.24 62.88
C ALA A 224 -20.63 -26.99 63.57
N LEU A 225 -20.76 -25.83 62.92
CA LEU A 225 -20.43 -24.54 63.54
C LEU A 225 -21.41 -24.26 64.67
N GLN A 226 -20.88 -23.99 65.86
CA GLN A 226 -21.70 -23.68 67.04
C GLN A 226 -22.09 -22.21 66.99
N GLN A 227 -23.38 -21.91 66.75
CA GLN A 227 -23.91 -20.56 66.91
C GLN A 227 -23.76 -20.14 68.38
N GLY A 228 -23.13 -18.98 68.61
CA GLY A 228 -22.86 -18.51 69.95
C GLY A 228 -24.16 -18.19 70.68
N GLN A 229 -24.49 -18.93 71.74
CA GLN A 229 -25.41 -18.41 72.75
C GLN A 229 -24.73 -17.19 73.39
N GLY A 230 -25.31 -16.01 73.18
CA GLY A 230 -24.74 -14.73 73.60
C GLY A 230 -24.25 -14.72 75.05
N VAL A 231 -23.11 -14.05 75.27
CA VAL A 231 -22.33 -14.02 76.51
C VAL A 231 -23.02 -13.27 77.68
N LEU A 232 -24.34 -13.05 77.62
CA LEU A 232 -25.13 -12.46 78.73
C LEU A 232 -26.07 -13.45 79.44
N SER A 233 -26.03 -14.74 79.12
CA SER A 233 -26.83 -15.77 79.84
C SER A 233 -26.25 -16.18 81.22
N GLY A 234 -25.09 -15.65 81.63
CA GLY A 234 -24.34 -16.16 82.78
C GLY A 234 -24.62 -15.52 84.16
N ILE A 235 -25.30 -14.37 84.23
CA ILE A 235 -25.48 -13.64 85.49
C ILE A 235 -26.96 -13.32 85.69
N GLY A 236 -27.72 -14.29 86.19
CA GLY A 236 -29.15 -14.11 86.48
C GLY A 236 -29.87 -15.38 86.91
N ARG A 237 -29.40 -16.06 87.97
CA ARG A 237 -30.24 -17.05 88.66
C ARG A 237 -31.45 -16.33 89.30
N ARG A 238 -32.66 -16.88 89.07
CA ARG A 238 -34.01 -16.52 89.57
C ARG A 238 -34.67 -15.46 88.65
N VAL A 239 -35.80 -15.66 87.95
CA VAL A 239 -37.10 -16.27 88.31
C VAL A 239 -37.87 -16.64 87.02
N SER A 240 -38.55 -17.79 87.03
CA SER A 240 -39.74 -18.22 86.26
C SER A 240 -39.79 -18.22 84.73
N SER A 241 -40.05 -19.44 84.23
CA SER A 241 -40.85 -19.73 83.04
C SER A 241 -42.17 -18.94 83.03
N LEU A 242 -42.50 -18.34 81.88
CA LEU A 242 -43.85 -18.16 81.31
C LEU A 242 -43.79 -16.99 80.30
N PHE A 243 -43.21 -17.19 79.12
CA PHE A 243 -43.59 -16.50 77.88
C PHE A 243 -42.88 -17.19 76.70
N GLY A 244 -43.68 -17.74 75.79
CA GLY A 244 -43.37 -18.15 74.42
C GLY A 244 -42.03 -18.84 74.14
N MET A 245 -42.05 -20.16 74.01
CA MET A 245 -41.09 -20.82 73.13
C MET A 245 -41.28 -20.24 71.72
N LEU A 246 -40.39 -19.34 71.30
CA LEU A 246 -40.27 -19.01 69.89
C LEU A 246 -39.87 -20.30 69.19
N ALA A 247 -40.80 -20.81 68.39
CA ALA A 247 -40.51 -21.87 67.43
C ALA A 247 -39.27 -21.48 66.60
N PRO A 248 -38.45 -22.43 66.16
CA PRO A 248 -37.37 -22.13 65.23
C PRO A 248 -37.96 -21.35 64.03
N LEU A 249 -37.35 -20.20 63.71
CA LEU A 249 -37.77 -19.32 62.61
C LEU A 249 -37.89 -20.13 61.32
N THR A 250 -39.11 -20.24 60.80
CA THR A 250 -39.46 -21.19 59.73
C THR A 250 -38.91 -20.83 58.35
N ASN A 251 -38.22 -19.70 58.16
CA ASN A 251 -37.73 -19.26 56.85
C ASN A 251 -36.40 -18.49 56.88
N ASN A 252 -35.37 -19.02 57.54
CA ASN A 252 -34.02 -18.44 57.48
C ASN A 252 -33.28 -18.90 56.21
N ASN A 253 -33.61 -18.33 55.05
CA ASN A 253 -32.93 -18.71 53.81
C ASN A 253 -31.58 -18.01 53.70
N LEU A 254 -30.54 -18.76 53.36
CA LEU A 254 -29.18 -18.26 53.15
C LEU A 254 -29.01 -17.81 51.69
N HIS A 255 -28.66 -16.54 51.50
CA HIS A 255 -28.52 -15.92 50.19
C HIS A 255 -27.06 -15.91 49.70
N SER A 256 -26.10 -15.61 50.58
CA SER A 256 -24.69 -15.53 50.19
C SER A 256 -23.74 -15.89 51.34
N VAL A 257 -22.55 -16.38 51.00
CA VAL A 257 -21.46 -16.72 51.93
C VAL A 257 -20.16 -16.16 51.36
N LEU A 258 -19.45 -15.36 52.17
CA LEU A 258 -18.24 -14.67 51.75
C LEU A 258 -17.11 -14.97 52.73
N TRP A 259 -15.97 -15.41 52.21
CA TRP A 259 -14.75 -15.64 52.98
C TRP A 259 -13.73 -14.55 52.67
N VAL A 260 -13.22 -13.90 53.71
CA VAL A 260 -12.22 -12.84 53.62
C VAL A 260 -10.91 -13.37 54.21
N GLY A 261 -10.02 -13.83 53.35
CA GLY A 261 -8.79 -14.54 53.74
C GLY A 261 -7.81 -13.69 54.57
N GLU A 262 -7.75 -12.39 54.31
CA GLU A 262 -6.86 -11.44 55.00
C GLU A 262 -7.21 -11.30 56.49
N THR A 263 -8.49 -11.07 56.78
CA THR A 263 -9.01 -10.91 58.14
C THR A 263 -9.38 -12.23 58.81
N GLY A 264 -9.42 -13.34 58.06
CA GLY A 264 -9.84 -14.65 58.56
C GLY A 264 -11.32 -14.70 58.94
N CYS A 265 -12.15 -13.87 58.30
CA CYS A 265 -13.57 -13.73 58.62
C CYS A 265 -14.46 -14.40 57.55
N LEU A 266 -15.49 -15.11 58.01
CA LEU A 266 -16.57 -15.64 57.19
C LEU A 266 -17.85 -14.84 57.47
N TYR A 267 -18.46 -14.32 56.42
CA TYR A 267 -19.74 -13.62 56.47
C TYR A 267 -20.84 -14.52 55.88
N THR A 268 -22.04 -14.47 56.46
CA THR A 268 -23.21 -15.17 55.94
C THR A 268 -24.42 -14.23 55.91
N LEU A 269 -25.02 -14.10 54.73
CA LEU A 269 -26.20 -13.25 54.50
C LEU A 269 -27.45 -14.12 54.41
N THR A 270 -28.42 -13.84 55.26
CA THR A 270 -29.71 -14.55 55.33
C THR A 270 -30.87 -13.59 55.07
N SER A 271 -32.09 -14.12 54.93
CA SER A 271 -33.28 -13.29 54.75
C SER A 271 -33.56 -12.33 55.91
N TYR A 272 -32.96 -12.54 57.09
CA TYR A 272 -33.17 -11.70 58.28
C TYR A 272 -31.99 -10.80 58.62
N GLY A 273 -30.82 -11.06 58.04
CA GLY A 273 -29.64 -10.25 58.31
C GLY A 273 -28.33 -10.99 58.07
N LEU A 274 -27.26 -10.45 58.66
CA LEU A 274 -25.88 -10.84 58.41
C LEU A 274 -25.26 -11.45 59.68
N SER A 275 -24.44 -12.48 59.54
CA SER A 275 -23.56 -12.96 60.62
C SER A 275 -22.11 -12.94 60.19
N LYS A 276 -21.20 -12.60 61.13
CA LYS A 276 -19.74 -12.62 60.95
C LYS A 276 -19.15 -13.65 61.90
N TRP A 277 -18.26 -14.48 61.36
CA TRP A 277 -17.54 -15.53 62.08
C TRP A 277 -16.05 -15.32 61.89
N GLU A 278 -15.29 -15.39 62.97
CA GLU A 278 -13.84 -15.47 62.90
C GLU A 278 -13.43 -16.95 62.86
N VAL A 279 -12.73 -17.32 61.79
CA VAL A 279 -12.35 -18.70 61.50
C VAL A 279 -10.82 -18.81 61.49
N ASN A 280 -10.30 -19.44 62.53
CA ASN A 280 -8.90 -19.82 62.63
C ASN A 280 -8.69 -21.25 62.09
N GLU A 281 -7.47 -21.76 62.11
CA GLU A 281 -7.15 -23.11 61.59
C GLU A 281 -7.95 -24.25 62.24
N VAL A 282 -8.38 -24.09 63.51
CA VAL A 282 -9.01 -25.19 64.29
C VAL A 282 -10.33 -24.78 64.97
N THR A 283 -10.57 -23.48 65.12
CA THR A 283 -11.71 -22.93 65.87
C THR A 283 -12.50 -21.93 65.05
N GLU A 284 -13.81 -21.88 65.28
CA GLU A 284 -14.76 -20.95 64.70
C GLU A 284 -15.53 -20.28 65.82
N HIS A 285 -15.69 -18.97 65.78
CA HIS A 285 -16.55 -18.27 66.72
C HIS A 285 -17.34 -17.17 66.02
N GLN A 286 -18.63 -17.10 66.33
CA GLN A 286 -19.50 -16.05 65.81
C GLN A 286 -19.21 -14.76 66.58
N VAL A 287 -18.77 -13.74 65.87
CA VAL A 287 -18.37 -12.44 66.44
C VAL A 287 -19.52 -11.44 66.35
N LEU A 288 -20.32 -11.53 65.28
CA LEU A 288 -21.44 -10.63 65.04
C LEU A 288 -22.66 -11.41 64.54
N SER A 289 -23.83 -11.05 65.04
CA SER A 289 -25.12 -11.36 64.44
C SER A 289 -25.90 -10.04 64.34
N TRP A 290 -26.07 -9.55 63.12
CA TRP A 290 -26.78 -8.31 62.85
C TRP A 290 -28.16 -8.62 62.28
N ASP A 291 -29.16 -8.48 63.14
CA ASP A 291 -30.59 -8.65 62.84
C ASP A 291 -31.25 -7.28 62.79
N SER A 292 -30.95 -6.52 61.74
CA SER A 292 -31.51 -5.17 61.53
C SER A 292 -32.17 -5.05 60.16
N SER A 293 -32.84 -6.13 59.74
CA SER A 293 -33.67 -6.12 58.53
C SER A 293 -34.61 -4.90 58.48
N ARG A 294 -35.16 -4.50 59.63
CA ARG A 294 -36.02 -3.32 59.75
C ARG A 294 -35.30 -2.00 59.48
N ALA A 295 -34.14 -1.76 60.10
CA ALA A 295 -33.40 -0.51 59.91
C ALA A 295 -32.92 -0.37 58.46
N LEU A 296 -32.41 -1.47 57.88
CA LEU A 296 -32.07 -1.53 56.45
C LEU A 296 -33.26 -1.27 55.55
N THR A 297 -34.40 -1.91 55.85
CA THR A 297 -35.62 -1.74 55.04
C THR A 297 -36.10 -0.30 55.10
N GLU A 298 -36.06 0.34 56.27
CA GLU A 298 -36.41 1.75 56.44
C GLU A 298 -35.45 2.65 55.66
N SER A 299 -34.13 2.42 55.70
CA SER A 299 -33.16 3.22 54.94
C SER A 299 -33.22 3.01 53.43
N VAL A 300 -33.48 1.78 52.97
CA VAL A 300 -33.70 1.48 51.54
C VAL A 300 -35.02 2.11 51.06
N ALA A 301 -36.08 2.02 51.86
CA ALA A 301 -37.36 2.65 51.55
C ALA A 301 -37.23 4.18 51.48
N ASP A 302 -36.50 4.79 52.42
CA ASP A 302 -36.23 6.23 52.44
C ASP A 302 -35.39 6.68 51.23
N ALA A 303 -34.37 5.90 50.84
CA ALA A 303 -33.53 6.22 49.69
C ALA A 303 -34.29 6.20 48.34
N ILE A 304 -35.32 5.36 48.20
CA ILE A 304 -36.09 5.23 46.96
C ILE A 304 -37.33 6.14 46.97
N TRP A 305 -38.12 6.11 48.05
CA TRP A 305 -39.43 6.78 48.13
C TRP A 305 -39.48 7.91 49.17
N GLY A 306 -38.41 8.23 49.90
CA GLY A 306 -38.43 9.23 50.98
C GLY A 306 -38.79 10.64 50.52
N SER A 307 -38.62 10.95 49.23
CA SER A 307 -39.05 12.21 48.63
C SER A 307 -40.52 12.24 48.19
N GLU A 308 -41.23 11.11 48.23
CA GLU A 308 -42.63 11.02 47.81
C GLU A 308 -43.58 11.62 48.85
N SER A 309 -44.57 12.38 48.37
CA SER A 309 -45.52 13.08 49.27
C SER A 309 -46.37 12.14 50.14
N ASN A 310 -46.52 10.88 49.74
CA ASN A 310 -47.23 9.81 50.42
C ASN A 310 -46.28 8.72 50.97
N TYR A 311 -45.00 9.04 51.20
CA TYR A 311 -44.01 8.09 51.71
C TYR A 311 -44.45 7.32 52.96
N GLU A 312 -45.12 7.99 53.91
CA GLU A 312 -45.62 7.37 55.14
C GLU A 312 -46.63 6.24 54.89
N GLU A 313 -47.38 6.28 53.78
CA GLU A 313 -48.29 5.21 53.35
C GLU A 313 -47.56 4.13 52.55
N ILE A 314 -46.59 4.53 51.72
CA ILE A 314 -45.79 3.62 50.87
C ILE A 314 -44.90 2.72 51.74
N LYS A 315 -44.22 3.28 52.74
CA LYS A 315 -43.19 2.57 53.52
C LYS A 315 -43.70 1.33 54.25
N GLU A 316 -44.99 1.28 54.61
CA GLU A 316 -45.60 0.10 55.25
C GLU A 316 -45.81 -1.07 54.26
N GLY A 317 -45.82 -0.80 52.95
CA GLY A 317 -46.04 -1.80 51.88
C GLY A 317 -44.78 -2.18 51.09
N VAL A 318 -43.61 -1.61 51.41
CA VAL A 318 -42.35 -1.88 50.71
C VAL A 318 -41.86 -3.29 51.05
N ASN A 319 -41.48 -4.05 50.02
CA ASN A 319 -40.79 -5.33 50.18
C ASN A 319 -39.31 -5.14 49.87
N VAL A 320 -38.43 -5.66 50.72
CA VAL A 320 -36.98 -5.69 50.51
C VAL A 320 -36.49 -7.12 50.65
N THR A 321 -35.67 -7.57 49.69
CA THR A 321 -35.03 -8.88 49.73
C THR A 321 -33.54 -8.74 49.47
N TYR A 322 -32.74 -9.47 50.25
CA TYR A 322 -31.29 -9.55 50.06
C TYR A 322 -30.94 -10.63 49.04
N MET A 323 -29.91 -10.39 48.25
CA MET A 323 -29.58 -11.26 47.11
C MET A 323 -28.14 -11.77 47.18
N ASP A 324 -27.19 -10.87 47.43
CA ASP A 324 -25.77 -11.20 47.43
C ASP A 324 -24.97 -10.23 48.32
N MET A 325 -23.72 -10.60 48.65
CA MET A 325 -22.79 -9.71 49.33
C MET A 325 -21.36 -9.89 48.83
N GLN A 326 -20.62 -8.79 48.82
CA GLN A 326 -19.18 -8.75 48.52
C GLN A 326 -18.48 -7.77 49.46
N LEU A 327 -17.15 -7.88 49.55
CA LEU A 327 -16.33 -6.93 50.32
C LEU A 327 -15.71 -5.91 49.37
N SER A 328 -15.85 -4.62 49.67
CA SER A 328 -15.12 -3.52 49.03
C SER A 328 -14.11 -2.92 50.00
N GLN A 329 -13.31 -1.95 49.53
CA GLN A 329 -12.41 -1.18 50.40
C GLN A 329 -13.16 -0.32 51.43
N ASP A 330 -14.37 0.13 51.09
CA ASP A 330 -15.22 0.96 51.95
C ASP A 330 -16.02 0.16 52.99
N GLY A 331 -16.06 -1.17 52.85
CA GLY A 331 -16.76 -2.06 53.78
C GLY A 331 -17.49 -3.20 53.08
N LEU A 332 -18.43 -3.82 53.79
CA LEU A 332 -19.24 -4.91 53.26
C LEU A 332 -20.40 -4.35 52.44
N VAL A 333 -20.50 -4.73 51.17
CA VAL A 333 -21.56 -4.28 50.25
C VAL A 333 -22.61 -5.38 50.10
N VAL A 334 -23.86 -5.06 50.42
CA VAL A 334 -25.02 -5.95 50.30
C VAL A 334 -25.88 -5.52 49.11
N LEU A 335 -26.14 -6.44 48.19
CA LEU A 335 -27.11 -6.26 47.12
C LEU A 335 -28.52 -6.56 47.64
N ALA A 336 -29.39 -5.55 47.60
CA ALA A 336 -30.80 -5.66 47.94
C ALA A 336 -31.68 -5.29 46.74
N ALA A 337 -32.83 -5.94 46.61
CA ALA A 337 -33.89 -5.54 45.70
C ALA A 337 -35.12 -5.09 46.51
N ALA A 338 -35.64 -3.92 46.20
CA ALA A 338 -36.81 -3.34 46.83
C ALA A 338 -37.93 -3.09 45.81
N TRP A 339 -39.17 -3.39 46.14
CA TRP A 339 -40.32 -3.08 45.27
C TRP A 339 -41.57 -2.81 46.09
N HIS A 340 -42.47 -2.02 45.51
CA HIS A 340 -43.77 -1.73 46.09
C HIS A 340 -44.89 -2.27 45.16
N PRO A 341 -45.78 -3.16 45.64
CA PRO A 341 -46.80 -3.80 44.80
C PRO A 341 -47.81 -2.85 44.14
N SER A 342 -47.97 -1.64 44.69
CA SER A 342 -48.90 -0.64 44.16
C SER A 342 -48.30 0.23 43.06
N ASP A 343 -47.00 0.09 42.77
CA ASP A 343 -46.34 0.84 41.71
C ASP A 343 -46.81 0.33 40.33
N SER A 344 -46.97 1.24 39.37
CA SER A 344 -47.46 0.92 38.02
C SER A 344 -46.58 1.56 36.94
N PRO A 345 -45.67 0.79 36.29
CA PRO A 345 -45.42 -0.63 36.49
C PRO A 345 -44.71 -0.94 37.83
N CYS A 346 -44.95 -2.12 38.40
CA CYS A 346 -44.24 -2.59 39.59
C CYS A 346 -42.81 -3.01 39.19
N LEU A 347 -41.83 -2.19 39.54
CA LEU A 347 -40.41 -2.38 39.25
C LEU A 347 -39.64 -2.75 40.52
N ALA A 348 -38.56 -3.51 40.36
CA ALA A 348 -37.61 -3.80 41.42
C ALA A 348 -36.42 -2.84 41.33
N TYR A 349 -36.23 -2.08 42.40
CA TYR A 349 -35.10 -1.17 42.58
C TYR A 349 -33.94 -1.94 43.19
N PHE A 350 -32.84 -2.06 42.45
CA PHE A 350 -31.62 -2.69 42.96
C PHE A 350 -30.78 -1.65 43.69
N CYS A 351 -30.40 -1.97 44.92
CA CYS A 351 -29.65 -1.11 45.82
C CYS A 351 -28.36 -1.79 46.28
N LEU A 352 -27.28 -1.02 46.31
CA LEU A 352 -26.02 -1.40 46.93
C LEU A 352 -25.95 -0.72 48.29
N VAL A 353 -26.00 -1.53 49.36
CA VAL A 353 -25.93 -1.03 50.73
C VAL A 353 -24.56 -1.31 51.29
N THR A 354 -23.78 -0.26 51.57
CA THR A 354 -22.43 -0.41 52.12
C THR A 354 -22.46 -0.27 53.64
N LEU A 355 -21.92 -1.29 54.31
CA LEU A 355 -21.87 -1.43 55.76
C LEU A 355 -20.40 -1.30 56.21
N LEU A 356 -20.11 -0.28 57.03
CA LEU A 356 -18.79 -0.11 57.64
C LEU A 356 -18.60 -1.13 58.77
N ASP A 357 -17.64 -2.04 58.58
CA ASP A 357 -17.24 -3.04 59.59
C ASP A 357 -16.18 -2.46 60.53
N ASN A 358 -16.60 -2.07 61.74
CA ASN A 358 -15.71 -1.57 62.79
C ASN A 358 -15.13 -2.71 63.68
N GLY A 359 -15.08 -3.94 63.17
CA GLY A 359 -14.55 -5.12 63.86
C GLY A 359 -15.61 -5.87 64.64
N ASN A 360 -16.05 -5.32 65.78
CA ASN A 360 -16.99 -5.98 66.70
C ASN A 360 -18.45 -5.52 66.53
N ASN A 361 -18.68 -4.39 65.86
CA ASN A 361 -20.00 -3.85 65.56
C ASN A 361 -20.02 -3.33 64.11
N ILE A 362 -21.18 -3.42 63.46
CA ILE A 362 -21.45 -2.68 62.21
C ILE A 362 -21.92 -1.28 62.59
N SER A 363 -21.42 -0.25 61.89
CA SER A 363 -21.87 1.14 62.09
C SER A 363 -23.37 1.30 61.79
N GLU A 364 -24.08 2.15 62.55
CA GLU A 364 -25.46 2.56 62.18
C GLU A 364 -25.48 3.50 60.97
N GLU A 365 -24.32 4.08 60.64
CA GLU A 365 -24.13 4.91 59.45
C GLU A 365 -23.91 4.00 58.24
N LEU A 366 -24.97 3.84 57.44
CA LEU A 366 -25.03 2.99 56.26
C LEU A 366 -25.31 3.86 55.02
N SER A 367 -24.64 3.56 53.92
CA SER A 367 -24.88 4.23 52.64
C SER A 367 -25.72 3.33 51.74
N VAL A 368 -26.78 3.91 51.15
CA VAL A 368 -27.66 3.21 50.22
C VAL A 368 -27.54 3.89 48.87
N GLU A 369 -27.05 3.15 47.88
CA GLU A 369 -26.98 3.59 46.50
C GLU A 369 -28.03 2.87 45.66
N VAL A 370 -28.99 3.63 45.14
CA VAL A 370 -30.05 3.11 44.26
C VAL A 370 -29.54 3.16 42.83
N THR A 371 -29.42 2.00 42.18
CA THR A 371 -28.96 1.90 40.80
C THR A 371 -30.04 2.41 39.82
N LYS A 372 -29.64 2.84 38.61
CA LYS A 372 -30.58 3.20 37.54
C LYS A 372 -31.25 2.00 36.88
N TYR A 373 -30.86 0.77 37.26
CA TYR A 373 -31.40 -0.45 36.69
C TYR A 373 -32.64 -0.93 37.44
N ASN A 374 -33.82 -0.63 36.91
CA ASN A 374 -35.10 -0.93 37.56
C ASN A 374 -36.02 -1.82 36.68
N PRO A 375 -35.69 -3.10 36.44
CA PRO A 375 -36.54 -4.05 35.72
C PRO A 375 -37.66 -4.64 36.63
N PRO A 376 -38.58 -5.45 36.08
CA PRO A 376 -39.35 -6.39 36.90
C PRO A 376 -38.42 -7.29 37.73
N PHE A 377 -38.88 -7.73 38.91
CA PHE A 377 -38.07 -8.51 39.84
C PHE A 377 -37.40 -9.73 39.16
N GLN A 378 -36.08 -9.81 39.27
CA GLN A 378 -35.25 -10.87 38.71
C GLN A 378 -34.05 -11.12 39.62
N ALA A 379 -33.54 -12.35 39.64
CA ALA A 379 -32.37 -12.71 40.43
C ALA A 379 -31.08 -12.11 39.82
N MET A 380 -30.30 -11.39 40.63
CA MET A 380 -29.02 -10.77 40.25
C MET A 380 -27.92 -11.20 41.24
N ARG A 381 -26.69 -11.31 40.74
CA ARG A 381 -25.48 -11.54 41.53
C ARG A 381 -24.61 -10.28 41.56
N LEU A 382 -23.79 -10.13 42.59
CA LEU A 382 -22.89 -8.99 42.79
C LEU A 382 -21.44 -9.39 42.56
N LEU A 383 -20.71 -8.57 41.79
CA LEU A 383 -19.28 -8.69 41.59
C LEU A 383 -18.60 -7.34 41.84
N LEU A 384 -17.54 -7.34 42.66
CA LEU A 384 -16.71 -6.17 42.97
C LEU A 384 -15.24 -6.51 42.70
N PRO A 385 -14.56 -5.81 41.77
CA PRO A 385 -13.10 -5.88 41.65
C PRO A 385 -12.41 -5.25 42.88
N LEU A 386 -11.28 -5.81 43.31
CA LEU A 386 -10.51 -5.38 44.50
C LEU A 386 -9.77 -4.04 44.32
N ALA A 387 -9.80 -3.45 43.12
CA ALA A 387 -9.17 -2.17 42.80
C ALA A 387 -9.63 -1.06 43.77
N SER A 388 -8.81 -0.02 43.93
CA SER A 388 -9.19 1.23 44.62
C SER A 388 -10.28 2.04 43.89
N SER A 389 -11.02 1.40 42.97
CA SER A 389 -12.08 1.97 42.17
C SER A 389 -13.43 1.57 42.78
N PRO A 390 -14.41 2.48 42.84
CA PRO A 390 -15.76 2.19 43.35
C PRO A 390 -16.58 1.31 42.38
N ALA A 391 -15.96 0.43 41.60
CA ALA A 391 -16.61 -0.30 40.51
C ALA A 391 -17.49 -1.46 41.02
N ALA A 392 -18.73 -1.55 40.56
CA ALA A 392 -19.62 -2.66 40.83
C ALA A 392 -20.31 -3.20 39.57
N PHE A 393 -20.53 -4.51 39.53
CA PHE A 393 -21.19 -5.18 38.42
C PHE A 393 -22.30 -6.09 38.93
N LEU A 394 -23.53 -5.80 38.51
CA LEU A 394 -24.69 -6.64 38.74
C LEU A 394 -24.91 -7.52 37.51
N TYR A 395 -25.03 -8.84 37.66
CA TYR A 395 -25.22 -9.71 36.50
C TYR A 395 -26.23 -10.83 36.74
N ASN A 396 -26.82 -11.31 35.66
CA ASN A 396 -27.65 -12.53 35.59
C ASN A 396 -27.29 -13.34 34.33
N GLU A 397 -28.14 -14.26 33.89
CA GLU A 397 -27.86 -15.06 32.69
C GLU A 397 -27.87 -14.27 31.37
N GLU A 398 -28.48 -13.08 31.33
CA GLU A 398 -28.78 -12.34 30.09
C GLU A 398 -28.02 -11.01 29.95
N LEU A 399 -27.49 -10.45 31.03
CA LEU A 399 -26.83 -9.14 31.01
C LEU A 399 -25.85 -8.94 32.18
N VAL A 400 -24.97 -7.96 31.98
CA VAL A 400 -24.18 -7.30 33.03
C VAL A 400 -24.62 -5.84 33.10
N PHE A 401 -24.81 -5.30 34.30
CA PHE A 401 -25.07 -3.90 34.56
C PHE A 401 -23.90 -3.33 35.39
N ALA A 402 -23.14 -2.43 34.79
CA ALA A 402 -22.04 -1.75 35.45
C ALA A 402 -22.58 -0.55 36.24
N CYS A 403 -22.13 -0.39 37.47
CA CYS A 403 -22.48 0.71 38.37
C CYS A 403 -21.33 1.01 39.34
N SER A 404 -21.59 1.86 40.33
CA SER A 404 -20.60 2.23 41.34
C SER A 404 -21.07 1.94 42.76
N THR A 405 -20.12 1.93 43.70
CA THR A 405 -20.34 1.96 45.15
C THR A 405 -19.82 3.29 45.71
N GLY A 406 -20.69 4.17 46.21
CA GLY A 406 -20.34 5.42 46.89
C GLY A 406 -20.86 6.71 46.23
N THR A 407 -20.92 7.80 47.00
CA THR A 407 -21.52 9.08 46.59
C THR A 407 -20.56 9.96 45.78
N GLY A 408 -20.52 9.75 44.46
CA GLY A 408 -20.67 10.87 43.49
C GLY A 408 -19.49 11.77 43.08
N SER A 409 -18.21 11.36 43.09
CA SER A 409 -17.17 12.19 42.41
C SER A 409 -16.08 11.44 41.61
N GLY A 410 -16.23 10.13 41.41
CA GLY A 410 -15.30 9.33 40.57
C GLY A 410 -15.85 7.95 40.16
N GLY A 411 -17.17 7.81 40.07
CA GLY A 411 -17.82 6.53 39.77
C GLY A 411 -17.79 6.16 38.28
N LEU A 412 -17.75 4.86 38.00
CA LEU A 412 -17.96 4.31 36.66
C LEU A 412 -19.32 4.75 36.08
N PRO A 413 -19.40 5.03 34.76
CA PRO A 413 -20.69 5.29 34.12
C PRO A 413 -21.61 4.08 34.28
N GLU A 414 -22.86 4.33 34.68
CA GLU A 414 -23.86 3.27 34.80
C GLU A 414 -24.35 2.83 33.42
N GLU A 415 -24.17 1.54 33.09
CA GLU A 415 -24.48 1.03 31.76
C GLU A 415 -24.93 -0.43 31.77
N LYS A 416 -25.92 -0.74 30.93
CA LYS A 416 -26.40 -2.10 30.67
C LYS A 416 -25.67 -2.71 29.48
N ILE A 417 -25.03 -3.85 29.69
CA ILE A 417 -24.29 -4.62 28.69
C ILE A 417 -25.06 -5.93 28.43
N PRO A 418 -25.74 -6.06 27.28
CA PRO A 418 -26.55 -7.24 26.98
C PRO A 418 -25.71 -8.44 26.51
N PHE A 419 -26.00 -9.61 27.05
CA PHE A 419 -25.50 -10.93 26.63
C PHE A 419 -26.66 -11.83 26.20
N ASN A 420 -27.53 -11.30 25.33
CA ASN A 420 -28.80 -11.92 24.94
C ASN A 420 -28.85 -12.33 23.46
N THR A 421 -27.69 -12.49 22.81
CA THR A 421 -27.65 -12.99 21.43
C THR A 421 -28.17 -14.43 21.37
N PRO A 422 -28.77 -14.89 20.26
CA PRO A 422 -29.41 -16.20 20.20
C PRO A 422 -28.42 -17.34 20.55
N GLY A 423 -28.65 -18.00 21.69
CA GLY A 423 -27.80 -19.08 22.21
C GLY A 423 -26.70 -18.65 23.18
N ASP A 424 -26.48 -17.34 23.36
CA ASP A 424 -25.55 -16.80 24.36
C ASP A 424 -26.24 -16.62 25.71
N ARG A 425 -25.56 -17.04 26.77
CA ARG A 425 -25.95 -16.81 28.16
C ARG A 425 -24.71 -16.76 29.02
N LEU A 426 -24.76 -15.92 30.05
CA LEU A 426 -23.74 -15.91 31.10
C LEU A 426 -23.95 -17.10 32.03
N ARG A 427 -22.91 -17.91 32.23
CA ARG A 427 -22.94 -19.10 33.10
C ARG A 427 -22.21 -18.91 34.42
N GLY A 428 -21.67 -17.72 34.64
CA GLY A 428 -21.04 -17.30 35.88
C GLY A 428 -19.99 -16.22 35.65
N GLY A 429 -19.34 -15.81 36.72
CA GLY A 429 -18.32 -14.78 36.69
C GLY A 429 -17.57 -14.71 38.01
N GLY A 430 -16.55 -13.85 38.04
CA GLY A 430 -15.67 -13.64 39.16
C GLY A 430 -14.64 -12.57 38.84
N CYS A 431 -13.73 -12.32 39.77
CA CYS A 431 -12.62 -11.41 39.55
C CYS A 431 -11.37 -12.23 39.21
N CYS A 432 -10.58 -11.78 38.24
CA CYS A 432 -9.27 -12.35 37.95
C CYS A 432 -8.35 -11.23 37.46
N ALA A 433 -7.12 -11.17 37.97
CA ALA A 433 -6.19 -10.07 37.71
C ALA A 433 -6.83 -8.68 37.94
N ASN A 434 -7.69 -8.58 38.96
CA ASN A 434 -8.44 -7.37 39.30
C ASN A 434 -9.41 -6.83 38.23
N LEU A 435 -9.80 -7.69 37.28
CA LEU A 435 -10.80 -7.38 36.25
C LEU A 435 -12.07 -8.21 36.47
N PRO A 436 -13.26 -7.66 36.14
CA PRO A 436 -14.52 -8.39 36.21
C PRO A 436 -14.62 -9.33 35.00
N VAL A 437 -14.50 -10.63 35.24
CA VAL A 437 -14.46 -11.67 34.21
C VAL A 437 -15.72 -12.52 34.28
N PHE A 438 -16.42 -12.62 33.16
CA PHE A 438 -17.64 -13.40 33.00
C PHE A 438 -17.43 -14.54 32.02
N PHE A 439 -18.20 -15.61 32.15
CA PHE A 439 -18.18 -16.73 31.22
C PHE A 439 -19.45 -16.72 30.36
N SER A 440 -19.30 -16.31 29.10
CA SER A 440 -20.33 -16.36 28.05
C SER A 440 -20.30 -17.73 27.37
N GLN A 441 -21.47 -18.33 27.17
CA GLN A 441 -21.59 -19.64 26.51
C GLN A 441 -21.05 -19.64 25.08
N ASN A 442 -21.17 -18.52 24.36
CA ASN A 442 -20.65 -18.39 22.99
C ASN A 442 -19.19 -17.92 22.93
N SER A 443 -18.76 -17.06 23.87
CA SER A 443 -17.48 -16.35 23.81
C SER A 443 -16.41 -16.93 24.73
N GLY A 444 -16.78 -17.80 25.67
CA GLY A 444 -15.91 -18.23 26.75
C GLY A 444 -15.70 -17.15 27.80
N LEU A 445 -14.47 -17.01 28.31
CA LEU A 445 -14.12 -15.98 29.29
C LEU A 445 -14.04 -14.61 28.60
N VAL A 446 -14.78 -13.64 29.14
CA VAL A 446 -14.81 -12.25 28.68
C VAL A 446 -14.62 -11.30 29.86
N ALA A 447 -13.84 -10.25 29.68
CA ALA A 447 -13.68 -9.18 30.66
C ALA A 447 -14.51 -7.97 30.22
N VAL A 448 -15.19 -7.34 31.18
CA VAL A 448 -15.90 -6.08 30.99
C VAL A 448 -14.99 -4.96 31.49
N VAL A 449 -14.41 -4.20 30.57
CA VAL A 449 -13.45 -3.14 30.93
C VAL A 449 -14.08 -1.80 30.60
N ALA A 450 -14.05 -0.87 31.56
CA ALA A 450 -14.45 0.51 31.29
C ALA A 450 -13.58 1.06 30.17
N ARG A 451 -14.19 1.84 29.26
CA ARG A 451 -13.46 2.66 28.30
C ARG A 451 -12.85 3.87 29.03
N GLU A 452 -11.95 3.59 29.95
CA GLU A 452 -10.95 4.54 30.42
C GLU A 452 -9.76 4.36 29.51
N SER A 453 -9.62 5.27 28.54
CA SER A 453 -8.38 5.55 27.81
C SER A 453 -7.46 4.34 27.52
N ALA A 454 -8.05 3.23 27.05
CA ALA A 454 -7.27 2.12 26.52
C ALA A 454 -6.43 2.68 25.37
N SER A 455 -5.11 2.64 25.55
CA SER A 455 -4.16 3.14 24.58
C SER A 455 -4.44 2.51 23.22
N MET A 456 -4.49 3.32 22.16
CA MET A 456 -4.55 2.83 20.78
C MET A 456 -3.31 2.00 20.40
N LEU A 457 -2.26 2.01 21.24
CA LEU A 457 -1.03 1.23 21.07
C LEU A 457 -1.11 -0.14 21.77
N PRO A 458 -0.46 -1.18 21.22
CA PRO A 458 -0.23 -2.42 21.95
C PRO A 458 0.50 -2.16 23.28
N GLU A 459 0.08 -2.83 24.37
CA GLU A 459 0.62 -2.68 25.74
C GLU A 459 2.17 -2.65 25.77
N THR A 460 2.78 -3.52 24.96
CA THR A 460 4.24 -3.71 24.88
C THR A 460 5.00 -2.51 24.30
N MET A 461 4.35 -1.70 23.44
CA MET A 461 4.94 -0.50 22.86
C MET A 461 4.68 0.73 23.75
N GLU A 462 3.56 0.75 24.47
CA GLU A 462 3.32 1.77 25.50
C GLU A 462 4.36 1.66 26.63
N ASP A 463 4.68 0.45 27.08
CA ASP A 463 5.71 0.21 28.09
C ASP A 463 7.10 0.67 27.63
N SER A 464 7.49 0.41 26.36
CA SER A 464 8.75 0.88 25.78
C SER A 464 8.83 2.41 25.72
N LEU A 465 7.75 3.06 25.27
CA LEU A 465 7.65 4.52 25.23
C LEU A 465 7.67 5.13 26.64
N CYS A 466 7.01 4.51 27.62
CA CYS A 466 7.04 4.93 29.03
C CYS A 466 8.42 4.73 29.67
N PHE A 467 9.12 3.65 29.33
CA PHE A 467 10.49 3.40 29.80
C PHE A 467 11.48 4.42 29.23
N SER A 468 11.35 4.79 27.96
CA SER A 468 12.13 5.87 27.34
C SER A 468 11.92 7.24 28.02
N LEU A 469 10.80 7.45 28.72
CA LEU A 469 10.51 8.67 29.47
C LEU A 469 11.11 8.66 30.89
N ALA A 470 11.34 7.49 31.48
CA ALA A 470 11.78 7.34 32.88
C ALA A 470 13.29 7.56 33.10
N GLY A 471 14.12 7.42 32.06
CA GLY A 471 15.54 7.83 32.03
C GLY A 471 16.51 7.07 32.95
N ALA A 472 17.48 6.38 32.35
CA ALA A 472 18.70 5.93 33.02
C ALA A 472 19.60 7.12 33.42
N GLY A 473 20.33 6.97 34.54
CA GLY A 473 21.15 8.00 35.17
C GLY A 473 22.36 8.51 34.36
N PRO A 474 23.09 9.51 34.89
CA PRO A 474 23.99 10.35 34.11
C PRO A 474 25.36 9.67 33.90
N GLU A 475 25.94 9.79 32.71
CA GLU A 475 27.38 10.08 32.53
C GLU A 475 27.76 10.39 31.05
N VAL A 476 28.23 11.64 30.87
CA VAL A 476 29.28 12.17 29.95
C VAL A 476 29.15 12.01 28.42
N GLU A 477 28.67 13.05 27.74
CA GLU A 477 29.45 13.97 26.87
C GLU A 477 28.59 15.22 26.55
N MET A 478 29.19 16.42 26.58
CA MET A 478 28.46 17.70 26.57
C MET A 478 27.90 18.08 25.18
N GLU A 479 26.64 18.52 25.19
CA GLU A 479 25.73 18.98 24.09
C GLU A 479 25.03 17.87 23.27
N PRO A 480 23.86 17.37 23.76
CA PRO A 480 22.57 17.60 23.10
C PRO A 480 21.34 17.66 24.06
N VAL A 481 21.52 18.11 25.31
CA VAL A 481 20.52 17.99 26.40
C VAL A 481 19.15 18.62 26.05
N ALA A 482 19.11 19.72 25.30
CA ALA A 482 17.86 20.41 24.97
C ALA A 482 16.95 19.66 23.96
N GLN A 483 17.52 18.78 23.12
CA GLN A 483 16.78 18.08 22.06
C GLN A 483 16.18 16.75 22.55
N GLU A 484 16.83 16.11 23.53
CA GLU A 484 16.27 14.94 24.24
C GLU A 484 15.00 15.31 25.01
N ASP A 485 14.97 16.49 25.63
CA ASP A 485 13.80 16.94 26.41
C ASP A 485 12.57 17.18 25.52
N LYS A 486 12.74 17.81 24.35
CA LYS A 486 11.64 18.00 23.37
C LYS A 486 11.13 16.66 22.81
N THR A 487 12.03 15.70 22.59
CA THR A 487 11.66 14.35 22.12
C THR A 487 10.83 13.61 23.16
N LYS A 488 11.21 13.68 24.45
CA LYS A 488 10.43 13.11 25.56
C LYS A 488 9.06 13.76 25.67
N LEU A 489 8.99 15.09 25.55
CA LEU A 489 7.72 15.82 25.64
C LEU A 489 6.78 15.49 24.47
N LEU A 490 7.27 15.35 23.23
CA LEU A 490 6.43 14.91 22.11
C LEU A 490 6.01 13.43 22.24
N LYS A 491 6.87 12.56 22.78
CA LYS A 491 6.47 11.18 23.15
C LYS A 491 5.36 11.18 24.21
N ALA A 492 5.43 12.05 25.21
CA ALA A 492 4.38 12.20 26.22
C ALA A 492 3.06 12.69 25.62
N ALA A 493 3.10 13.68 24.72
CA ALA A 493 1.91 14.14 23.98
C ALA A 493 1.32 13.01 23.11
N PHE A 494 2.16 12.23 22.45
CA PHE A 494 1.72 11.06 21.69
C PHE A 494 1.07 10.00 22.58
N LEU A 495 1.61 9.73 23.77
CA LEU A 495 0.98 8.81 24.74
C LEU A 495 -0.37 9.34 25.26
N GLN A 496 -0.48 10.65 25.50
CA GLN A 496 -1.78 11.28 25.84
C GLN A 496 -2.80 11.10 24.72
N PHE A 497 -2.38 11.29 23.46
CA PHE A 497 -3.23 11.03 22.30
C PHE A 497 -3.66 9.56 22.22
N CYS A 498 -2.73 8.62 22.44
CA CYS A 498 -3.04 7.19 22.43
C CYS A 498 -4.06 6.83 23.52
N ARG A 499 -4.02 7.52 24.66
CA ARG A 499 -4.99 7.46 25.76
C ARG A 499 -6.29 8.25 25.48
N ASN A 500 -6.60 8.58 24.22
CA ASN A 500 -7.77 9.36 23.81
C ASN A 500 -7.87 10.78 24.41
N ASP A 501 -6.79 11.34 24.96
CA ASP A 501 -6.74 12.73 25.41
C ASP A 501 -6.19 13.64 24.28
N LEU A 502 -7.04 13.88 23.27
CA LEU A 502 -6.68 14.74 22.14
C LEU A 502 -6.40 16.18 22.56
N VAL A 503 -7.13 16.69 23.55
CA VAL A 503 -7.02 18.10 24.00
C VAL A 503 -5.74 18.31 24.80
N GLY A 504 -5.39 17.38 25.69
CA GLY A 504 -4.11 17.40 26.41
C GLY A 504 -2.93 17.28 25.44
N ALA A 505 -3.02 16.36 24.49
CA ALA A 505 -2.00 16.18 23.46
C ALA A 505 -1.81 17.46 22.60
N GLN A 506 -2.91 18.08 22.14
CA GLN A 506 -2.88 19.34 21.37
C GLN A 506 -2.26 20.49 22.17
N ASN A 507 -2.67 20.67 23.43
CA ASN A 507 -2.11 21.72 24.28
C ASN A 507 -0.60 21.53 24.49
N MET A 508 -0.15 20.30 24.74
CA MET A 508 1.28 19.99 24.92
C MET A 508 2.07 20.25 23.64
N THR A 509 1.52 19.91 22.48
CA THR A 509 2.17 20.17 21.18
C THR A 509 2.17 21.64 20.79
N ASP A 510 1.13 22.39 21.13
CA ASP A 510 1.05 23.84 20.88
C ASP A 510 2.02 24.60 21.80
N GLU A 511 2.25 24.12 23.03
CA GLU A 511 3.29 24.65 23.91
C GLU A 511 4.71 24.32 23.39
N LEU A 512 4.92 23.10 22.88
CA LEU A 512 6.20 22.66 22.32
C LEU A 512 6.55 23.35 21.00
N PHE A 513 5.55 23.50 20.13
CA PHE A 513 5.66 24.00 18.77
C PHE A 513 4.55 25.03 18.51
N PRO A 514 4.65 26.27 19.03
CA PRO A 514 3.60 27.26 18.91
C PRO A 514 3.21 27.55 17.44
N PRO A 515 1.92 27.74 17.13
CA PRO A 515 1.45 28.09 15.79
C PRO A 515 1.83 29.55 15.49
N GLU A 516 2.84 29.70 14.64
CA GLU A 516 3.30 30.93 13.95
C GLU A 516 3.14 32.27 14.70
N GLY A 517 4.24 32.71 15.31
CA GLY A 517 4.48 34.10 15.70
C GLY A 517 5.98 34.41 15.73
N GLU A 518 6.46 35.18 14.75
CA GLU A 518 7.73 35.92 14.69
C GLU A 518 8.97 35.26 15.35
N GLY A 519 9.70 34.41 14.62
CA GLY A 519 11.06 34.01 15.01
C GLY A 519 11.64 32.88 14.15
N ASP A 520 12.59 33.24 13.29
CA ASP A 520 13.56 32.43 12.53
C ASP A 520 13.15 31.11 11.86
N TRP A 521 13.59 30.99 10.59
CA TRP A 521 13.51 29.82 9.71
C TRP A 521 14.21 28.54 10.23
N GLU A 522 14.58 28.49 11.51
CA GLU A 522 15.24 27.37 12.18
C GLU A 522 14.26 26.40 12.87
N VAL A 523 13.02 26.82 13.15
CA VAL A 523 12.02 26.00 13.90
C VAL A 523 11.54 24.76 13.14
N GLY A 524 11.52 24.79 11.79
CA GLY A 524 11.08 23.66 10.97
C GLY A 524 12.00 22.43 11.08
N GLY A 525 13.32 22.66 11.10
CA GLY A 525 14.30 21.58 11.17
C GLY A 525 14.27 20.80 12.50
N GLU A 526 13.93 21.47 13.61
CA GLU A 526 13.83 20.82 14.91
C GLU A 526 12.63 19.88 15.00
N LEU A 527 11.44 20.31 14.54
CA LEU A 527 10.25 19.45 14.48
C LEU A 527 10.49 18.23 13.59
N ASP A 528 11.06 18.45 12.41
CA ASP A 528 11.42 17.39 11.46
C ASP A 528 12.35 16.33 12.09
N LEU A 529 13.37 16.77 12.84
CA LEU A 529 14.31 15.87 13.53
C LEU A 529 13.64 15.07 14.63
N VAL A 530 12.81 15.70 15.48
CA VAL A 530 12.12 15.03 16.59
C VAL A 530 11.13 13.99 16.06
N VAL A 531 10.31 14.35 15.06
CA VAL A 531 9.33 13.44 14.44
C VAL A 531 10.03 12.28 13.74
N THR A 532 11.12 12.55 13.02
CA THR A 532 11.94 11.51 12.38
C THR A 532 12.51 10.55 13.43
N ARG A 533 13.01 11.08 14.56
CA ARG A 533 13.60 10.26 15.61
C ARG A 533 12.56 9.37 16.29
N ILE A 534 11.40 9.90 16.66
CA ILE A 534 10.32 9.11 17.27
C ILE A 534 9.86 8.01 16.31
N ASN A 535 9.66 8.32 15.03
CA ASN A 535 9.26 7.30 14.06
C ASN A 535 10.35 6.25 13.84
N LEU A 536 11.63 6.62 13.88
CA LEU A 536 12.72 5.66 13.81
C LEU A 536 12.73 4.75 15.05
N ASP A 537 12.59 5.33 16.25
CA ASP A 537 12.50 4.59 17.51
C ASP A 537 11.33 3.58 17.48
N LEU A 538 10.15 3.95 16.95
CA LEU A 538 8.99 3.06 16.82
C LEU A 538 9.23 1.87 15.87
N VAL A 539 9.93 2.12 14.76
CA VAL A 539 10.12 1.13 13.68
C VAL A 539 11.29 0.20 14.01
N ASP A 540 12.29 0.68 14.73
CA ASP A 540 13.45 -0.08 15.19
C ASP A 540 13.33 -0.57 16.65
N ASP A 541 12.16 -0.42 17.26
CA ASP A 541 11.92 -0.75 18.68
C ASP A 541 12.18 -2.23 18.99
N TYR A 542 12.57 -2.51 20.24
CA TYR A 542 12.65 -3.86 20.75
C TYR A 542 11.28 -4.34 21.24
N PRO A 543 10.95 -5.63 21.11
CA PRO A 543 9.70 -6.16 21.63
C PRO A 543 9.80 -6.31 23.15
N ALA A 544 9.29 -5.33 23.91
CA ALA A 544 9.38 -5.31 25.37
C ALA A 544 8.74 -6.53 26.07
N SER A 545 7.80 -7.21 25.41
CA SER A 545 7.15 -8.43 25.90
C SER A 545 7.93 -9.73 25.63
N ASP A 546 9.02 -9.68 24.86
CA ASP A 546 9.85 -10.85 24.56
C ASP A 546 11.02 -10.90 25.56
N PRO A 547 10.95 -11.77 26.59
CA PRO A 547 11.96 -11.84 27.64
C PRO A 547 13.35 -12.27 27.14
N ARG A 548 13.48 -12.75 25.90
CA ARG A 548 14.79 -13.04 25.29
C ARG A 548 15.62 -11.77 25.06
N TRP A 549 14.95 -10.61 24.96
CA TRP A 549 15.61 -9.31 24.84
C TRP A 549 16.07 -8.75 26.18
N ALA A 550 15.62 -9.31 27.32
CA ALA A 550 15.99 -8.85 28.65
C ALA A 550 17.51 -8.94 28.92
N GLU A 551 18.21 -9.96 28.37
CA GLU A 551 19.68 -10.07 28.49
C GLU A 551 20.46 -9.06 27.61
N SER A 552 19.80 -8.44 26.62
CA SER A 552 20.38 -7.38 25.77
C SER A 552 20.02 -5.97 26.24
N VAL A 553 19.21 -5.85 27.28
CA VAL A 553 18.94 -4.62 28.04
C VAL A 553 19.84 -4.64 29.29
N PRO A 554 20.51 -3.54 29.68
CA PRO A 554 21.27 -3.52 30.92
C PRO A 554 20.34 -3.80 32.12
N ASP A 555 20.67 -4.83 32.92
CA ASP A 555 19.99 -5.33 34.13
C ASP A 555 18.57 -5.93 33.97
N GLU A 556 18.46 -7.24 33.71
CA GLU A 556 17.86 -8.26 34.60
C GLU A 556 17.69 -9.64 33.90
N SER A 557 17.46 -10.69 34.69
CA SER A 557 17.85 -12.09 34.48
C SER A 557 16.96 -13.03 33.64
N ALA A 558 17.60 -13.85 32.80
CA ALA A 558 17.41 -15.30 32.49
C ALA A 558 16.14 -15.84 31.75
N GLY A 559 16.21 -15.88 30.41
CA GLY A 559 16.12 -17.05 29.48
C GLY A 559 14.96 -18.07 29.44
N PHE A 560 14.25 -18.14 28.30
CA PHE A 560 13.70 -19.37 27.65
C PHE A 560 13.50 -19.16 26.12
N PRO A 561 13.83 -20.12 25.21
CA PRO A 561 13.69 -19.91 23.77
C PRO A 561 12.51 -20.66 23.13
N LEU A 562 11.65 -19.96 22.39
CA LEU A 562 10.73 -20.53 21.39
C LEU A 562 10.55 -19.54 20.22
N THR A 563 11.16 -19.82 19.07
CA THR A 563 11.05 -19.02 17.85
C THR A 563 10.05 -19.60 16.86
N SER A 564 9.14 -18.75 16.35
CA SER A 564 8.83 -18.54 14.90
C SER A 564 7.46 -17.88 14.64
N LEU A 565 6.63 -17.65 15.66
CA LEU A 565 5.33 -16.93 15.54
C LEU A 565 5.34 -15.48 16.09
N ILE A 566 6.41 -15.06 16.78
CA ILE A 566 6.45 -13.77 17.49
C ILE A 566 6.82 -12.61 16.55
N ILE A 567 7.78 -12.81 15.63
CA ILE A 567 8.33 -11.72 14.78
C ILE A 567 7.27 -11.11 13.85
N LEU A 568 6.37 -11.92 13.27
CA LEU A 568 5.34 -11.39 12.38
C LEU A 568 4.39 -10.45 13.13
N HIS A 569 3.94 -10.87 14.33
CA HIS A 569 3.09 -10.05 15.18
C HIS A 569 3.79 -8.77 15.63
N GLN A 570 5.09 -8.85 15.97
CA GLN A 570 5.90 -7.67 16.29
C GLN A 570 5.95 -6.67 15.13
N LEU A 571 6.14 -7.13 13.88
CA LEU A 571 6.14 -6.24 12.71
C LEU A 571 4.74 -5.63 12.45
N GLU A 572 3.66 -6.40 12.68
CA GLU A 572 2.28 -5.90 12.59
C GLU A 572 2.00 -4.83 13.65
N ASP A 573 2.49 -5.03 14.88
CA ASP A 573 2.33 -4.08 15.97
C ASP A 573 3.11 -2.78 15.72
N LYS A 574 4.35 -2.88 15.20
CA LYS A 574 5.12 -1.71 14.73
C LYS A 574 4.38 -0.94 13.63
N MET A 575 3.71 -1.63 12.71
CA MET A 575 2.89 -0.98 11.68
C MET A 575 1.66 -0.27 12.26
N LYS A 576 1.00 -0.86 13.25
CA LYS A 576 -0.11 -0.21 13.97
C LYS A 576 0.37 1.03 14.71
N ALA A 577 1.51 0.95 15.40
CA ALA A 577 2.09 2.08 16.11
C ALA A 577 2.50 3.22 15.16
N HIS A 578 3.14 2.89 14.03
CA HIS A 578 3.40 3.88 12.97
C HIS A 578 2.10 4.53 12.46
N SER A 579 1.05 3.73 12.22
CA SER A 579 -0.24 4.24 11.76
C SER A 579 -0.88 5.18 12.79
N CYS A 580 -0.85 4.81 14.08
CA CYS A 580 -1.34 5.64 15.17
C CYS A 580 -0.53 6.94 15.31
N PHE A 581 0.79 6.87 15.14
CA PHE A 581 1.66 8.05 15.12
C PHE A 581 1.35 8.98 13.95
N MET A 582 1.07 8.44 12.76
CA MET A 582 0.61 9.25 11.62
C MET A 582 -0.75 9.91 11.89
N ASP A 583 -1.70 9.19 12.51
CA ASP A 583 -3.00 9.74 12.90
C ASP A 583 -2.85 10.86 13.94
N PHE A 584 -1.94 10.70 14.90
CA PHE A 584 -1.57 11.75 15.86
C PHE A 584 -1.05 13.00 15.16
N LEU A 585 -0.05 12.86 14.27
CA LEU A 585 0.52 14.00 13.53
C LEU A 585 -0.52 14.73 12.67
N LEU A 586 -1.46 13.98 12.08
CA LEU A 586 -2.57 14.52 11.29
C LEU A 586 -3.59 15.27 12.16
N GLN A 587 -4.07 14.66 13.25
CA GLN A 587 -5.13 15.24 14.09
C GLN A 587 -4.67 16.45 14.91
N VAL A 588 -3.38 16.50 15.24
CA VAL A 588 -2.77 17.64 15.92
C VAL A 588 -2.32 18.73 14.93
N GLY A 589 -2.32 18.46 13.62
CA GLY A 589 -1.92 19.44 12.60
C GLY A 589 -0.41 19.67 12.50
N LEU A 590 0.41 18.74 13.01
CA LEU A 590 1.87 18.79 12.87
C LEU A 590 2.34 18.31 11.51
N LEU A 591 1.59 17.43 10.82
CA LEU A 591 2.02 16.87 9.53
C LEU A 591 2.23 17.94 8.46
N ASP A 592 1.35 18.94 8.38
CA ASP A 592 1.44 20.04 7.40
C ASP A 592 2.59 21.01 7.68
N ARG A 593 3.17 20.96 8.88
CA ARG A 593 4.30 21.80 9.32
C ARG A 593 5.66 21.15 9.07
N LEU A 594 5.69 19.88 8.66
CA LEU A 594 6.92 19.16 8.35
C LEU A 594 7.55 19.71 7.07
N GLY A 595 8.85 20.00 7.13
CA GLY A 595 9.63 20.48 6.01
C GLY A 595 10.44 19.37 5.37
N GLN A 596 11.72 19.29 5.72
CA GLN A 596 12.66 18.38 5.09
C GLN A 596 13.71 17.87 6.09
N THR A 597 14.17 16.65 5.85
CA THR A 597 15.21 15.99 6.63
C THR A 597 16.28 15.42 5.70
N THR A 598 17.46 15.11 6.22
CA THR A 598 18.56 14.55 5.42
C THR A 598 18.49 13.03 5.45
N VAL A 599 18.26 12.41 4.29
CA VAL A 599 18.20 10.96 4.09
C VAL A 599 19.24 10.55 3.05
N ARG A 600 20.11 9.60 3.35
CA ARG A 600 21.17 9.13 2.44
C ARG A 600 22.03 10.27 1.87
N SER A 601 22.39 11.26 2.71
CA SER A 601 23.16 12.45 2.34
C SER A 601 22.48 13.40 1.34
N SER A 602 21.16 13.25 1.14
CA SER A 602 20.33 14.14 0.31
C SER A 602 19.12 14.67 1.09
N PRO A 603 18.68 15.91 0.88
CA PRO A 603 17.45 16.40 1.50
C PRO A 603 16.23 15.68 0.93
N MET A 604 15.29 15.29 1.78
CA MET A 604 14.02 14.67 1.41
C MET A 604 12.92 15.22 2.32
N ALA A 605 11.70 15.38 1.79
CA ALA A 605 10.55 15.79 2.60
C ALA A 605 10.31 14.77 3.73
N THR A 606 10.17 15.24 4.97
CA THR A 606 10.07 14.37 6.15
C THR A 606 8.88 13.41 6.05
N ARG A 607 7.74 13.88 5.53
CA ARG A 607 6.55 13.05 5.23
C ARG A 607 6.86 11.83 4.36
N LEU A 608 7.78 11.95 3.40
CA LEU A 608 8.16 10.86 2.49
C LEU A 608 9.10 9.87 3.17
N LEU A 609 9.90 10.31 4.14
CA LEU A 609 10.68 9.42 5.00
C LEU A 609 9.76 8.60 5.92
N LEU A 610 8.71 9.20 6.47
CA LEU A 610 7.71 8.47 7.26
C LEU A 610 7.04 7.37 6.41
N CYS A 611 6.71 7.68 5.15
CA CYS A 611 6.23 6.69 4.18
C CYS A 611 7.28 5.58 3.92
N GLU A 612 8.55 5.93 3.73
CA GLU A 612 9.65 4.97 3.56
C GLU A 612 9.75 3.97 4.73
N HIS A 613 9.55 4.41 5.97
CA HIS A 613 9.55 3.51 7.13
C HIS A 613 8.40 2.50 7.09
N ALA A 614 7.19 2.94 6.73
CA ALA A 614 6.04 2.04 6.56
C ALA A 614 6.24 1.05 5.40
N GLU A 615 6.79 1.52 4.28
CA GLU A 615 7.16 0.67 3.15
C GLU A 615 8.17 -0.42 3.55
N LYS A 616 9.17 -0.06 4.36
CA LYS A 616 10.15 -1.02 4.90
C LYS A 616 9.54 -2.02 5.88
N LEU A 617 8.59 -1.60 6.73
CA LEU A 617 7.81 -2.53 7.57
C LEU A 617 7.03 -3.53 6.72
N GLN A 618 6.37 -3.06 5.66
CA GLN A 618 5.62 -3.93 4.74
C GLN A 618 6.55 -4.91 3.99
N ALA A 619 7.72 -4.43 3.56
CA ALA A 619 8.76 -5.28 2.97
C ALA A 619 9.30 -6.31 3.97
N ALA A 620 9.51 -5.93 5.23
CA ALA A 620 9.98 -6.83 6.29
C ALA A 620 8.97 -7.94 6.60
N MET A 621 7.66 -7.63 6.68
CA MET A 621 6.61 -8.65 6.84
C MET A 621 6.62 -9.64 5.66
N THR A 622 6.82 -9.15 4.45
CA THR A 622 6.91 -9.97 3.23
C THR A 622 8.15 -10.87 3.24
N LEU A 623 9.31 -10.35 3.64
CA LEU A 623 10.52 -11.13 3.84
C LEU A 623 10.32 -12.21 4.91
N LYS A 624 9.63 -11.90 6.02
CA LYS A 624 9.35 -12.85 7.10
C LYS A 624 8.44 -13.99 6.65
N ASN A 625 7.48 -13.71 5.78
CA ASN A 625 6.63 -14.72 5.15
C ASN A 625 7.43 -15.65 4.22
N HIS A 626 8.39 -15.09 3.48
CA HIS A 626 9.31 -15.88 2.65
C HIS A 626 10.33 -16.67 3.46
N HIS A 627 10.78 -16.14 4.60
CA HIS A 627 11.65 -16.84 5.54
C HIS A 627 11.01 -18.15 6.04
N ALA A 628 9.68 -18.21 6.17
CA ALA A 628 8.98 -19.45 6.53
C ALA A 628 9.03 -20.52 5.41
N LYS A 629 9.20 -20.11 4.14
CA LYS A 629 9.24 -21.00 2.97
C LYS A 629 10.68 -21.35 2.54
N HIS A 630 11.58 -20.36 2.57
CA HIS A 630 12.97 -20.44 2.10
C HIS A 630 13.96 -20.15 3.24
N GLY A 631 13.76 -20.81 4.38
CA GLY A 631 14.48 -20.50 5.62
C GLY A 631 16.01 -20.58 5.51
N GLU A 632 16.55 -21.57 4.80
CA GLU A 632 18.00 -21.74 4.65
C GLU A 632 18.67 -20.58 3.89
N LEU A 633 18.09 -20.18 2.74
CA LEU A 633 18.57 -19.07 1.92
C LEU A 633 18.51 -17.75 2.69
N VAL A 634 17.35 -17.44 3.28
CA VAL A 634 17.14 -16.17 3.98
C VAL A 634 17.98 -16.09 5.26
N ASN A 635 18.15 -17.18 6.01
CA ASN A 635 19.03 -17.20 7.19
C ASN A 635 20.49 -16.91 6.84
N ARG A 636 20.99 -17.45 5.71
CA ARG A 636 22.36 -17.17 5.25
C ARG A 636 22.53 -15.71 4.85
N ALA A 637 21.58 -15.15 4.11
CA ALA A 637 21.59 -13.72 3.75
C ALA A 637 21.54 -12.82 4.99
N ILE A 638 20.70 -13.13 5.98
CA ILE A 638 20.63 -12.39 7.26
C ILE A 638 21.98 -12.45 8.01
N LEU A 639 22.62 -13.62 8.07
CA LEU A 639 23.93 -13.76 8.72
C LEU A 639 25.03 -12.97 8.01
N ILE A 640 24.97 -12.84 6.69
CA ILE A 640 25.90 -11.99 5.93
C ILE A 640 25.63 -10.51 6.26
N ALA A 641 24.36 -10.10 6.28
CA ALA A 641 23.96 -8.73 6.61
C ALA A 641 24.44 -8.31 8.00
N LEU A 642 24.21 -9.15 9.02
CA LEU A 642 24.66 -8.87 10.39
C LEU A 642 26.17 -8.82 10.54
N ARG A 643 26.93 -9.62 9.77
CA ARG A 643 28.39 -9.53 9.74
C ARG A 643 28.87 -8.21 9.13
N LYS A 644 28.22 -7.74 8.06
CA LYS A 644 28.56 -6.45 7.42
C LYS A 644 28.23 -5.27 8.33
N SER A 645 27.18 -5.35 9.14
CA SER A 645 26.82 -4.32 10.11
C SER A 645 27.58 -4.41 11.45
N ASN A 646 28.49 -5.39 11.62
CA ASN A 646 29.18 -5.68 12.88
C ASN A 646 28.23 -5.92 14.07
N ALA A 647 27.00 -6.37 13.82
CA ALA A 647 26.02 -6.62 14.87
C ALA A 647 26.34 -7.91 15.65
N THR A 648 26.44 -7.81 16.97
CA THR A 648 26.65 -8.96 17.85
C THR A 648 25.33 -9.66 18.15
N VAL A 649 25.25 -10.96 17.83
CA VAL A 649 24.08 -11.78 18.17
C VAL A 649 24.29 -12.37 19.57
N SER A 650 23.45 -11.98 20.53
CA SER A 650 23.44 -12.58 21.87
C SER A 650 23.09 -14.07 21.79
N THR A 651 23.61 -14.88 22.72
CA THR A 651 23.37 -16.33 22.75
C THR A 651 21.90 -16.72 22.94
N SER A 652 21.07 -15.81 23.45
CA SER A 652 19.63 -15.99 23.69
C SER A 652 18.74 -15.62 22.49
N LEU A 653 19.28 -14.90 21.50
CA LEU A 653 18.55 -14.40 20.33
C LEU A 653 18.99 -15.11 19.04
N THR A 654 18.07 -15.25 18.09
CA THR A 654 18.45 -15.69 16.74
C THR A 654 18.91 -14.52 15.90
N ALA A 655 19.73 -14.80 14.88
CA ALA A 655 20.11 -13.80 13.88
C ALA A 655 18.88 -13.13 13.23
N ALA A 656 17.78 -13.87 13.04
CA ALA A 656 16.54 -13.30 12.52
C ALA A 656 15.90 -12.30 13.51
N ASP A 657 15.92 -12.58 14.81
CA ASP A 657 15.37 -11.66 15.82
C ASP A 657 16.13 -10.31 15.79
N VAL A 658 17.47 -10.35 15.71
CA VAL A 658 18.31 -9.13 15.65
C VAL A 658 18.08 -8.37 14.34
N PHE A 659 17.95 -9.08 13.22
CA PHE A 659 17.78 -8.45 11.91
C PHE A 659 16.39 -7.81 11.72
N PHE A 660 15.32 -8.48 12.16
CA PHE A 660 13.95 -7.94 12.06
C PHE A 660 13.64 -6.87 13.14
N ARG A 661 14.54 -6.65 14.11
CA ARG A 661 14.47 -5.50 15.01
C ARG A 661 14.67 -4.20 14.22
N GLU A 662 15.75 -4.10 13.47
CA GLU A 662 16.17 -2.88 12.74
C GLU A 662 15.54 -2.82 11.34
N VAL A 663 14.23 -2.60 11.30
CA VAL A 663 13.46 -2.55 10.05
C VAL A 663 13.95 -1.40 9.14
N SER A 664 14.51 -0.32 9.71
CA SER A 664 15.09 0.77 8.93
C SER A 664 16.23 0.31 7.99
N GLN A 665 16.93 -0.78 8.36
CA GLN A 665 18.06 -1.36 7.62
C GLN A 665 17.69 -2.59 6.78
N ILE A 666 16.39 -2.88 6.61
CA ILE A 666 15.91 -4.09 5.91
C ILE A 666 16.44 -4.21 4.47
N SER A 667 16.73 -3.10 3.80
CA SER A 667 17.26 -3.07 2.42
C SER A 667 18.63 -3.72 2.27
N SER A 668 19.41 -3.83 3.36
CA SER A 668 20.73 -4.49 3.35
C SER A 668 20.68 -5.97 2.96
N VAL A 669 19.52 -6.63 3.13
CA VAL A 669 19.36 -8.05 2.79
C VAL A 669 19.48 -8.29 1.28
N PHE A 670 19.17 -7.32 0.44
CA PHE A 670 19.14 -7.49 -1.01
C PHE A 670 20.53 -7.82 -1.57
N GLU A 671 21.55 -7.06 -1.18
CA GLU A 671 22.93 -7.34 -1.57
C GLU A 671 23.39 -8.71 -1.06
N CYS A 672 22.99 -9.06 0.17
CA CYS A 672 23.35 -10.33 0.80
C CYS A 672 22.68 -11.54 0.12
N LEU A 673 21.46 -11.38 -0.40
CA LEU A 673 20.78 -12.41 -1.20
C LEU A 673 21.52 -12.66 -2.52
N LEU A 674 21.99 -11.61 -3.19
CA LEU A 674 22.75 -11.75 -4.44
C LEU A 674 24.13 -12.39 -4.21
N GLU A 675 24.78 -12.11 -3.08
CA GLU A 675 26.05 -12.78 -2.72
C GLU A 675 25.84 -14.27 -2.46
N GLU A 676 24.74 -14.64 -1.80
CA GLU A 676 24.39 -16.03 -1.56
C GLU A 676 24.01 -16.76 -2.85
N GLU A 677 23.32 -16.08 -3.76
CA GLU A 677 23.00 -16.58 -5.09
C GLU A 677 24.27 -16.85 -5.90
N ASP A 678 25.17 -15.88 -6.03
CA ASP A 678 26.43 -16.01 -6.77
C ASP A 678 27.30 -17.15 -6.20
N ARG A 679 27.34 -17.29 -4.87
CA ARG A 679 28.01 -18.44 -4.24
C ARG A 679 27.36 -19.77 -4.65
N THR A 680 26.04 -19.86 -4.56
CA THR A 680 25.30 -21.10 -4.86
C THR A 680 25.42 -21.48 -6.34
N LEU A 681 25.41 -20.50 -7.24
CA LEU A 681 25.59 -20.69 -8.69
C LEU A 681 26.99 -21.22 -9.02
N LYS A 682 28.03 -20.82 -8.27
CA LYS A 682 29.41 -21.31 -8.45
C LYS A 682 29.64 -22.70 -7.87
N GLU A 683 28.97 -23.04 -6.77
CA GLU A 683 29.18 -24.30 -6.04
C GLU A 683 28.38 -25.48 -6.64
N ASN A 684 27.27 -25.22 -7.34
CA ASN A 684 26.38 -26.26 -7.84
C ASN A 684 26.42 -26.36 -9.38
N PRO A 685 26.27 -27.57 -9.96
CA PRO A 685 26.21 -27.72 -11.41
C PRO A 685 24.91 -27.14 -11.97
N VAL A 686 24.98 -26.63 -13.21
CA VAL A 686 23.88 -25.93 -13.91
C VAL A 686 22.60 -26.77 -14.00
N ASP A 687 22.73 -28.09 -14.20
CA ASP A 687 21.57 -28.99 -14.31
C ASP A 687 20.94 -29.36 -12.96
N SER A 688 21.44 -28.82 -11.84
CA SER A 688 20.91 -29.15 -10.52
C SER A 688 19.65 -28.36 -10.18
N VAL A 689 18.71 -29.02 -9.50
CA VAL A 689 17.49 -28.39 -8.97
C VAL A 689 17.81 -27.20 -8.07
N LYS A 690 18.86 -27.32 -7.23
CA LYS A 690 19.29 -26.25 -6.31
C LYS A 690 19.78 -25.00 -7.04
N TRP A 691 20.43 -25.16 -8.19
CA TRP A 691 20.91 -24.05 -9.03
C TRP A 691 19.72 -23.27 -9.61
N ALA A 692 18.68 -23.95 -10.09
CA ALA A 692 17.50 -23.29 -10.62
C ALA A 692 16.63 -22.66 -9.50
N GLU A 693 16.49 -23.36 -8.38
CA GLU A 693 15.66 -22.93 -7.25
C GLU A 693 16.19 -21.65 -6.59
N VAL A 694 17.52 -21.52 -6.40
CA VAL A 694 18.09 -20.33 -5.73
C VAL A 694 17.79 -19.04 -6.49
N VAL A 695 17.93 -19.04 -7.82
CA VAL A 695 17.68 -17.86 -8.67
C VAL A 695 16.21 -17.44 -8.60
N ILE A 696 15.30 -18.41 -8.77
CA ILE A 696 13.86 -18.18 -8.71
C ILE A 696 13.46 -17.66 -7.33
N SER A 697 14.00 -18.24 -6.25
CA SER A 697 13.71 -17.83 -4.88
C SER A 697 14.23 -16.43 -4.58
N VAL A 698 15.48 -16.10 -4.93
CA VAL A 698 16.06 -14.76 -4.72
C VAL A 698 15.27 -13.70 -5.48
N ASN A 699 14.98 -13.95 -6.76
CA ASN A 699 14.14 -13.06 -7.56
C ASN A 699 12.75 -12.86 -6.96
N THR A 700 12.10 -13.93 -6.52
CA THR A 700 10.76 -13.86 -5.92
C THR A 700 10.78 -13.03 -4.64
N ILE A 701 11.78 -13.23 -3.77
CA ILE A 701 11.91 -12.48 -2.52
C ILE A 701 12.11 -10.99 -2.79
N ILE A 702 13.07 -10.63 -3.65
CA ILE A 702 13.35 -9.22 -4.00
C ILE A 702 12.12 -8.59 -4.64
N LYS A 703 11.50 -9.26 -5.62
CA LYS A 703 10.30 -8.80 -6.32
C LYS A 703 9.17 -8.54 -5.36
N ASP A 704 8.81 -9.52 -4.53
CA ASP A 704 7.64 -9.44 -3.64
C ASP A 704 7.84 -8.36 -2.56
N MET A 705 9.06 -8.22 -2.01
CA MET A 705 9.37 -7.16 -1.05
C MET A 705 9.20 -5.76 -1.66
N LEU A 706 9.74 -5.54 -2.87
CA LEU A 706 9.66 -4.25 -3.56
C LEU A 706 8.23 -3.94 -4.03
N GLN A 707 7.49 -4.96 -4.49
CA GLN A 707 6.08 -4.81 -4.86
C GLN A 707 5.20 -4.48 -3.65
N ALA A 708 5.43 -5.13 -2.51
CA ALA A 708 4.69 -4.84 -1.28
C ALA A 708 4.91 -3.40 -0.80
N ALA A 709 6.14 -2.89 -0.90
CA ALA A 709 6.46 -1.49 -0.65
C ALA A 709 5.75 -0.54 -1.63
N GLY A 710 5.81 -0.83 -2.94
CA GLY A 710 5.12 -0.03 -3.96
C GLY A 710 3.59 0.00 -3.79
N GLN A 711 2.98 -1.14 -3.49
CA GLN A 711 1.53 -1.24 -3.24
C GLN A 711 1.10 -0.41 -2.04
N TYR A 712 1.90 -0.40 -0.96
CA TYR A 712 1.63 0.45 0.20
C TYR A 712 1.67 1.92 -0.19
N ARG A 713 2.73 2.35 -0.90
CA ARG A 713 2.88 3.73 -1.40
C ARG A 713 1.66 4.17 -2.21
N ASP A 714 1.21 3.34 -3.15
CA ASP A 714 0.08 3.67 -4.02
C ASP A 714 -1.25 3.71 -3.25
N THR A 715 -1.47 2.77 -2.32
CA THR A 715 -2.71 2.68 -1.53
C THR A 715 -2.83 3.80 -0.51
N LYS A 716 -1.71 4.26 0.06
CA LYS A 716 -1.66 5.26 1.13
C LYS A 716 -1.11 6.61 0.69
N ALA A 717 -0.94 6.84 -0.62
CA ALA A 717 -0.38 8.07 -1.18
C ALA A 717 -1.07 9.36 -0.68
N SER A 718 -2.38 9.31 -0.40
CA SER A 718 -3.14 10.46 0.10
C SER A 718 -2.75 10.88 1.51
N LEU A 719 -2.33 9.94 2.38
CA LEU A 719 -1.95 10.24 3.77
C LEU A 719 -0.65 11.04 3.86
N TYR A 720 0.23 10.87 2.89
CA TYR A 720 1.54 11.50 2.88
C TYR A 720 1.61 12.65 1.87
N ARG A 721 0.50 13.18 1.36
CA ARG A 721 0.52 14.24 0.33
C ARG A 721 1.10 15.55 0.89
N ALA A 722 1.75 16.34 0.02
CA ALA A 722 2.17 17.71 0.34
C ALA A 722 0.95 18.62 0.62
N SER A 723 1.12 19.59 1.52
CA SER A 723 0.13 20.64 1.74
C SER A 723 0.08 21.61 0.55
N GLU A 724 -1.10 22.14 0.24
CA GLU A 724 -1.35 23.08 -0.87
C GLU A 724 -0.51 24.39 -0.76
N SER A 725 -0.01 24.71 0.44
CA SER A 725 0.84 25.88 0.71
C SER A 725 2.34 25.67 0.44
N THR A 726 2.78 24.43 0.15
CA THR A 726 4.21 24.09 0.01
C THR A 726 4.74 24.52 -1.36
N THR A 727 5.63 25.51 -1.40
CA THR A 727 6.04 26.16 -2.67
C THR A 727 7.11 25.41 -3.48
N ALA A 728 7.94 24.57 -2.85
CA ALA A 728 8.91 23.71 -3.56
C ALA A 728 9.44 22.59 -2.66
N GLU A 729 9.30 21.33 -3.08
CA GLU A 729 9.82 20.17 -2.36
C GLU A 729 11.21 19.76 -2.86
N PRO A 730 12.05 19.15 -2.00
CA PRO A 730 13.34 18.61 -2.43
C PRO A 730 13.17 17.40 -3.37
N GLU A 731 14.26 17.02 -4.03
CA GLU A 731 14.31 15.84 -4.88
C GLU A 731 13.87 14.58 -4.11
N TYR A 732 13.00 13.78 -4.73
CA TYR A 732 12.50 12.55 -4.14
C TYR A 732 13.13 11.31 -4.78
N ILE A 733 13.95 10.61 -4.00
CA ILE A 733 14.54 9.32 -4.37
C ILE A 733 14.00 8.25 -3.42
N PRO A 734 12.98 7.46 -3.82
CA PRO A 734 12.45 6.40 -2.96
C PRO A 734 13.54 5.37 -2.65
N TRP A 735 13.50 4.74 -1.46
CA TRP A 735 14.49 3.72 -1.11
C TRP A 735 14.51 2.52 -2.07
N THR A 736 13.35 2.20 -2.66
CA THR A 736 13.20 1.20 -3.73
C THR A 736 13.94 1.58 -5.03
N ALA A 737 14.43 2.81 -5.12
CA ALA A 737 15.24 3.33 -6.22
C ALA A 737 16.58 3.92 -5.73
N SER A 738 17.05 3.50 -4.55
CA SER A 738 18.32 3.95 -4.00
C SER A 738 19.50 3.60 -4.93
N SER A 739 20.40 4.57 -5.07
CA SER A 739 21.65 4.46 -5.84
C SER A 739 22.84 4.20 -4.91
N GLY A 740 23.98 3.77 -5.47
CA GLY A 740 25.21 3.49 -4.73
C GLY A 740 25.42 2.00 -4.42
N LEU A 741 26.54 1.67 -3.75
CA LEU A 741 26.89 0.30 -3.37
C LEU A 741 25.83 -0.27 -2.41
N GLY A 742 25.19 -1.38 -2.80
CA GLY A 742 24.10 -1.98 -2.05
C GLY A 742 22.72 -1.31 -2.26
N GLY A 743 22.64 -0.26 -3.07
CA GLY A 743 21.38 0.40 -3.43
C GLY A 743 20.51 -0.45 -4.34
N VAL A 744 19.18 -0.31 -4.25
CA VAL A 744 18.22 -1.18 -4.93
C VAL A 744 18.35 -1.12 -6.46
N ARG A 745 18.69 0.04 -7.07
CA ARG A 745 18.94 0.12 -8.51
C ARG A 745 20.10 -0.79 -8.94
N THR A 746 21.17 -0.80 -8.15
CA THR A 746 22.35 -1.63 -8.44
C THR A 746 22.07 -3.11 -8.24
N VAL A 747 21.25 -3.47 -7.24
CA VAL A 747 20.79 -4.84 -7.00
C VAL A 747 19.98 -5.34 -8.21
N ILE A 748 18.99 -4.56 -8.67
CA ILE A 748 18.14 -4.96 -9.81
C ILE A 748 18.97 -5.06 -11.09
N ALA A 749 19.86 -4.10 -11.36
CA ALA A 749 20.73 -4.13 -12.55
C ALA A 749 21.68 -5.34 -12.54
N ARG A 750 22.29 -5.65 -11.40
CA ARG A 750 23.13 -6.85 -11.23
C ARG A 750 22.31 -8.11 -11.45
N GLN A 751 21.09 -8.17 -10.92
CA GLN A 751 20.24 -9.34 -11.07
C GLN A 751 19.76 -9.54 -12.51
N HIS A 752 19.46 -8.45 -13.21
CA HIS A 752 19.21 -8.48 -14.65
C HIS A 752 20.40 -9.08 -15.42
N GLU A 753 21.64 -8.67 -15.13
CA GLU A 753 22.84 -9.20 -15.76
C GLU A 753 23.04 -10.71 -15.47
N VAL A 754 22.92 -11.11 -14.21
CA VAL A 754 23.06 -12.52 -13.78
C VAL A 754 22.01 -13.40 -14.47
N ILE A 755 20.74 -12.99 -14.47
CA ILE A 755 19.67 -13.74 -15.11
C ILE A 755 19.96 -13.91 -16.60
N LEU A 756 20.24 -12.84 -17.33
CA LEU A 756 20.35 -12.91 -18.78
C LEU A 756 21.64 -13.57 -19.28
N ARG A 757 22.77 -13.32 -18.60
CA ARG A 757 24.08 -13.85 -19.03
C ARG A 757 24.33 -15.26 -18.52
N ASP A 758 24.07 -15.51 -17.25
CA ASP A 758 24.54 -16.72 -16.57
C ASP A 758 23.43 -17.78 -16.50
N VAL A 759 22.17 -17.36 -16.34
CA VAL A 759 21.05 -18.29 -16.10
C VAL A 759 20.24 -18.61 -17.37
N TYR A 760 19.84 -17.59 -18.12
CA TYR A 760 18.93 -17.69 -19.27
C TYR A 760 19.36 -18.66 -20.38
N PRO A 761 20.66 -18.74 -20.75
CA PRO A 761 21.12 -19.67 -21.79
C PRO A 761 20.85 -21.13 -21.44
N HIS A 762 20.87 -21.44 -20.14
CA HIS A 762 20.75 -22.80 -19.61
C HIS A 762 19.34 -23.16 -19.15
N ALA A 763 18.47 -22.16 -18.95
CA ALA A 763 17.10 -22.34 -18.50
C ALA A 763 16.19 -23.00 -19.55
N ASP A 764 15.26 -23.83 -19.11
CA ASP A 764 14.21 -24.41 -19.96
C ASP A 764 13.05 -23.42 -20.22
N SER A 765 12.04 -23.83 -21.00
CA SER A 765 10.96 -22.93 -21.38
C SER A 765 10.08 -22.49 -20.19
N GLU A 766 9.91 -23.34 -19.17
CA GLU A 766 9.08 -23.04 -18.01
C GLU A 766 9.81 -22.06 -17.09
N MET A 767 11.09 -22.33 -16.79
CA MET A 767 11.97 -21.46 -16.03
C MET A 767 12.13 -20.10 -16.71
N ARG A 768 12.33 -20.05 -18.04
CA ARG A 768 12.42 -18.78 -18.78
C ARG A 768 11.17 -17.93 -18.62
N ASN A 769 9.98 -18.52 -18.69
CA ASN A 769 8.73 -17.78 -18.50
C ASN A 769 8.63 -17.19 -17.10
N GLY A 770 8.95 -17.98 -16.06
CA GLY A 770 8.97 -17.51 -14.67
C GLY A 770 10.00 -16.40 -14.44
N LEU A 771 11.22 -16.55 -14.99
CA LEU A 771 12.27 -15.54 -14.90
C LEU A 771 11.89 -14.24 -15.62
N ASN A 772 11.27 -14.32 -16.81
CA ASN A 772 10.83 -13.14 -17.55
C ASN A 772 9.74 -12.36 -16.78
N GLU A 773 8.78 -13.05 -16.18
CA GLU A 773 7.75 -12.42 -15.34
C GLU A 773 8.38 -11.68 -14.15
N GLN A 774 9.30 -12.37 -13.44
CA GLN A 774 10.01 -11.78 -12.30
C GLN A 774 10.87 -10.59 -12.70
N LEU A 775 11.64 -10.74 -13.78
CA LEU A 775 12.53 -9.69 -14.28
C LEU A 775 11.73 -8.47 -14.74
N THR A 776 10.61 -8.68 -15.44
CA THR A 776 9.72 -7.59 -15.86
C THR A 776 9.25 -6.78 -14.64
N ALA A 777 8.84 -7.46 -13.57
CA ALA A 777 8.42 -6.79 -12.34
C ALA A 777 9.56 -6.01 -11.65
N LEU A 778 10.79 -6.53 -11.66
CA LEU A 778 11.95 -5.82 -11.11
C LEU A 778 12.32 -4.59 -11.97
N LEU A 779 12.30 -4.73 -13.29
CA LEU A 779 12.56 -3.62 -14.22
C LEU A 779 11.48 -2.53 -14.09
N ASP A 780 10.23 -2.91 -13.85
CA ASP A 780 9.14 -1.98 -13.56
C ASP A 780 9.43 -1.13 -12.32
N VAL A 781 9.91 -1.74 -11.24
CA VAL A 781 10.31 -1.00 -10.03
C VAL A 781 11.48 -0.05 -10.31
N LEU A 782 12.51 -0.51 -11.04
CA LEU A 782 13.68 0.30 -11.37
C LEU A 782 13.31 1.52 -12.22
N LEU A 783 12.60 1.30 -13.33
CA LEU A 783 12.19 2.37 -14.24
C LEU A 783 11.18 3.31 -13.57
N GLY A 784 10.24 2.77 -12.78
CA GLY A 784 9.33 3.57 -11.96
C GLY A 784 10.07 4.48 -10.97
N GLY A 785 11.16 3.98 -10.40
CA GLY A 785 12.06 4.75 -9.55
C GLY A 785 12.71 5.94 -10.25
N TYR A 786 13.16 5.80 -11.49
CA TYR A 786 13.66 6.93 -12.29
C TYR A 786 12.56 7.94 -12.61
N VAL A 787 11.35 7.47 -12.97
CA VAL A 787 10.22 8.36 -13.25
C VAL A 787 9.79 9.17 -12.03
N ALA A 788 9.79 8.56 -10.82
CA ALA A 788 9.50 9.26 -9.58
C ALA A 788 10.52 10.39 -9.31
N GLN A 789 11.81 10.09 -9.48
CA GLN A 789 12.90 11.06 -9.31
C GLN A 789 12.80 12.21 -10.34
N LEU A 790 12.63 11.88 -11.64
CA LEU A 790 12.45 12.87 -12.71
C LEU A 790 11.23 13.76 -12.49
N THR A 791 10.10 13.18 -12.05
CA THR A 791 8.88 13.95 -11.74
C THR A 791 9.13 14.95 -10.60
N SER A 792 9.88 14.55 -9.57
CA SER A 792 10.21 15.46 -8.46
C SER A 792 11.10 16.63 -8.90
N LEU A 793 12.06 16.39 -9.79
CA LEU A 793 12.94 17.42 -10.34
C LEU A 793 12.21 18.37 -11.31
N ARG A 794 11.20 17.89 -12.05
CA ARG A 794 10.36 18.74 -12.93
C ARG A 794 9.59 19.82 -12.18
N LEU A 795 9.27 19.57 -10.91
CA LEU A 795 8.56 20.50 -10.02
C LEU A 795 9.53 21.46 -9.29
N GLY A 796 10.85 21.32 -9.50
CA GLY A 796 11.91 22.02 -8.77
C GLY A 796 12.43 23.33 -9.39
N ARG A 797 13.27 24.04 -8.61
CA ARG A 797 13.75 25.43 -8.82
C ARG A 797 14.58 25.64 -10.11
N PRO A 798 14.66 26.89 -10.64
CA PRO A 798 15.61 27.25 -11.68
C PRO A 798 17.06 27.02 -11.19
N GLY A 799 17.76 26.06 -11.81
CA GLY A 799 19.11 25.61 -11.45
C GLY A 799 19.28 24.09 -11.41
N GLN A 800 18.19 23.33 -11.29
CA GLN A 800 18.20 21.84 -11.31
C GLN A 800 18.00 21.25 -12.72
N GLN A 801 17.87 22.09 -13.76
CA GLN A 801 17.63 21.64 -15.13
C GLN A 801 18.79 20.80 -15.68
N ASP A 802 20.04 21.14 -15.36
CA ASP A 802 21.21 20.36 -15.80
C ASP A 802 21.23 18.98 -15.13
N HIS A 803 20.83 18.90 -13.86
CA HIS A 803 20.70 17.64 -13.13
C HIS A 803 19.56 16.79 -13.71
N TYR A 804 18.40 17.40 -14.00
CA TYR A 804 17.28 16.76 -14.69
C TYR A 804 17.71 16.19 -16.05
N ASN A 805 18.38 16.99 -16.88
CA ASN A 805 18.83 16.57 -18.21
C ASN A 805 19.82 15.40 -18.11
N THR A 806 20.75 15.44 -17.15
CA THR A 806 21.71 14.35 -16.91
C THR A 806 21.00 13.06 -16.52
N LEU A 807 20.05 13.14 -15.58
CA LEU A 807 19.27 11.99 -15.12
C LEU A 807 18.33 11.45 -16.21
N GLU A 808 17.74 12.32 -17.03
CA GLU A 808 16.89 11.91 -18.16
C GLU A 808 17.70 11.16 -19.22
N MET A 809 18.95 11.59 -19.44
CA MET A 809 19.88 10.89 -20.32
C MET A 809 20.27 9.51 -19.76
N GLU A 810 20.60 9.43 -18.46
CA GLU A 810 20.90 8.15 -17.77
C GLU A 810 19.69 7.21 -17.82
N TYR A 811 18.49 7.72 -17.54
CA TYR A 811 17.24 6.95 -17.62
C TYR A 811 16.99 6.42 -19.03
N THR A 812 17.14 7.27 -20.05
CA THR A 812 16.89 6.88 -21.45
C THR A 812 17.90 5.82 -21.90
N GLN A 813 19.17 6.01 -21.58
CA GLN A 813 20.22 5.05 -21.89
C GLN A 813 20.00 3.72 -21.17
N GLY A 814 19.84 3.76 -19.84
CA GLY A 814 19.62 2.58 -19.01
C GLY A 814 18.36 1.82 -19.38
N ARG A 815 17.26 2.52 -19.72
CA ARG A 815 16.04 1.88 -20.21
C ARG A 815 16.28 1.11 -21.51
N SER A 816 17.02 1.68 -22.46
CA SER A 816 17.36 0.96 -23.70
C SER A 816 18.27 -0.25 -23.45
N GLU A 817 19.27 -0.11 -22.57
CA GLU A 817 20.22 -1.17 -22.21
C GLU A 817 19.55 -2.35 -21.50
N LEU A 818 18.53 -2.08 -20.67
CA LEU A 818 17.76 -3.10 -19.96
C LEU A 818 16.72 -3.79 -20.86
N LEU A 819 16.12 -3.07 -21.81
CA LEU A 819 15.07 -3.65 -22.68
C LEU A 819 15.60 -4.32 -23.95
N ALA A 820 16.73 -3.86 -24.50
CA ALA A 820 17.28 -4.41 -25.75
C ALA A 820 17.61 -5.92 -25.68
N PRO A 821 18.22 -6.45 -24.60
CA PRO A 821 18.48 -7.89 -24.49
C PRO A 821 17.20 -8.74 -24.52
N LEU A 822 16.12 -8.27 -23.86
CA LEU A 822 14.83 -8.96 -23.87
C LEU A 822 14.18 -8.96 -25.27
N LEU A 823 14.39 -7.89 -26.03
CA LEU A 823 13.96 -7.79 -27.42
C LEU A 823 14.71 -8.79 -28.31
N GLU A 824 16.04 -8.88 -28.17
CA GLU A 824 16.88 -9.83 -28.91
C GLU A 824 16.52 -11.29 -28.62
N LEU A 825 16.12 -11.59 -27.37
CA LEU A 825 15.65 -12.91 -26.95
C LEU A 825 14.22 -13.23 -27.41
N GLY A 826 13.55 -12.31 -28.12
CA GLY A 826 12.21 -12.51 -28.69
C GLY A 826 11.06 -12.42 -27.68
N GLN A 827 11.28 -11.83 -26.50
CA GLN A 827 10.28 -11.72 -25.44
C GLN A 827 9.32 -10.53 -25.65
N TYR A 828 8.67 -10.48 -26.81
CA TYR A 828 7.91 -9.31 -27.30
C TYR A 828 6.73 -8.89 -26.42
N GLN A 829 6.12 -9.81 -25.67
CA GLN A 829 4.99 -9.49 -24.79
C GLN A 829 5.43 -8.65 -23.59
N TRP A 830 6.50 -9.08 -22.92
CA TRP A 830 7.07 -8.43 -21.75
C TRP A 830 7.71 -7.08 -22.09
N VAL A 831 8.52 -7.06 -23.16
CA VAL A 831 9.16 -5.83 -23.66
C VAL A 831 8.13 -4.77 -24.00
N ALA A 832 7.04 -5.15 -24.67
CA ALA A 832 6.01 -4.20 -25.01
C ALA A 832 5.28 -3.63 -23.78
N ALA A 833 5.02 -4.45 -22.76
CA ALA A 833 4.36 -3.98 -21.55
C ALA A 833 5.18 -2.87 -20.85
N LEU A 834 6.50 -3.07 -20.75
CA LEU A 834 7.41 -2.07 -20.17
C LEU A 834 7.58 -0.86 -21.09
N ALA A 835 7.86 -1.07 -22.38
CA ALA A 835 8.08 0.01 -23.33
C ALA A 835 6.82 0.88 -23.53
N GLU A 836 5.62 0.30 -23.44
CA GLU A 836 4.36 1.06 -23.44
C GLU A 836 4.17 1.88 -22.16
N LYS A 837 4.48 1.30 -20.99
CA LYS A 837 4.32 1.98 -19.70
C LYS A 837 5.29 3.16 -19.54
N TYR A 838 6.52 2.98 -20.01
CA TYR A 838 7.60 3.98 -19.89
C TYR A 838 7.80 4.82 -21.14
N CYS A 839 6.96 4.65 -22.17
CA CYS A 839 7.03 5.36 -23.44
C CYS A 839 8.39 5.26 -24.14
N ASP A 840 8.96 4.05 -24.22
CA ASP A 840 10.16 3.80 -25.01
C ASP A 840 9.80 3.56 -26.48
N PHE A 841 9.76 4.65 -27.25
CA PHE A 841 9.32 4.59 -28.64
C PHE A 841 10.28 3.83 -29.55
N ASP A 842 11.58 3.88 -29.29
CA ASP A 842 12.57 3.18 -30.12
C ASP A 842 12.36 1.67 -30.03
N ILE A 843 12.25 1.12 -28.81
CA ILE A 843 12.02 -0.31 -28.59
C ILE A 843 10.67 -0.76 -29.18
N LEU A 844 9.60 0.04 -29.02
CA LEU A 844 8.29 -0.27 -29.61
C LEU A 844 8.33 -0.33 -31.14
N VAL A 845 9.04 0.60 -31.78
CA VAL A 845 9.21 0.63 -33.23
C VAL A 845 10.08 -0.53 -33.70
N GLN A 846 11.21 -0.78 -33.05
CA GLN A 846 12.10 -1.90 -33.37
C GLN A 846 11.37 -3.25 -33.25
N MET A 847 10.59 -3.45 -32.20
CA MET A 847 9.77 -4.65 -31.99
C MET A 847 8.74 -4.83 -33.11
N CYS A 848 7.97 -3.79 -33.43
CA CYS A 848 6.98 -3.85 -34.51
C CYS A 848 7.63 -4.15 -35.86
N GLU A 849 8.82 -3.63 -36.11
CA GLU A 849 9.58 -3.87 -37.35
C GLU A 849 10.19 -5.28 -37.42
N GLN A 850 10.67 -5.84 -36.30
CA GLN A 850 11.17 -7.23 -36.26
C GLN A 850 10.04 -8.26 -36.43
N THR A 851 8.85 -7.94 -35.92
CA THR A 851 7.66 -8.82 -36.00
C THR A 851 6.78 -8.56 -37.23
N ASP A 852 7.12 -7.55 -38.04
CA ASP A 852 6.34 -7.01 -39.16
C ASP A 852 4.85 -6.75 -38.83
N ASN A 853 4.58 -6.33 -37.58
CA ASN A 853 3.22 -6.15 -37.07
C ASN A 853 2.73 -4.71 -37.24
N GLN A 854 2.30 -4.37 -38.45
CA GLN A 854 1.81 -3.03 -38.79
C GLN A 854 0.56 -2.60 -38.01
N ASN A 855 -0.31 -3.55 -37.63
CA ASN A 855 -1.51 -3.23 -36.84
C ASN A 855 -1.14 -2.70 -35.44
N ARG A 856 -0.11 -3.30 -34.82
CA ARG A 856 0.37 -2.88 -33.51
C ARG A 856 1.04 -1.51 -33.57
N LEU A 857 1.80 -1.24 -34.64
CA LEU A 857 2.40 0.07 -34.88
C LEU A 857 1.33 1.16 -35.03
N GLN A 858 0.27 0.90 -35.81
CA GLN A 858 -0.86 1.83 -35.95
C GLN A 858 -1.58 2.07 -34.62
N HIS A 859 -1.74 1.03 -33.80
CA HIS A 859 -2.31 1.18 -32.46
C HIS A 859 -1.46 2.13 -31.59
N TYR A 860 -0.12 2.03 -31.63
CA TYR A 860 0.75 2.94 -30.90
C TYR A 860 0.70 4.37 -31.40
N MET A 861 0.59 4.57 -32.72
CA MET A 861 0.40 5.91 -33.28
C MET A 861 -0.89 6.57 -32.79
N ALA A 862 -1.97 5.79 -32.60
CA ALA A 862 -3.21 6.29 -32.01
C ALA A 862 -3.10 6.50 -30.49
N LYS A 863 -2.50 5.54 -29.76
CA LYS A 863 -2.37 5.57 -28.29
C LYS A 863 -1.48 6.72 -27.79
N PHE A 864 -0.40 7.02 -28.51
CA PHE A 864 0.60 8.03 -28.12
C PHE A 864 0.58 9.26 -29.03
N ALA A 865 -0.57 9.59 -29.60
CA ALA A 865 -0.73 10.74 -30.49
C ALA A 865 -0.30 12.07 -29.83
N ASP A 866 -0.67 12.27 -28.56
CA ASP A 866 -0.34 13.48 -27.77
C ASP A 866 1.15 13.60 -27.43
N GLN A 867 1.91 12.51 -27.57
CA GLN A 867 3.35 12.46 -27.27
C GLN A 867 4.22 12.46 -28.54
N ASN A 868 3.64 12.83 -29.69
CA ASN A 868 4.33 12.94 -30.98
C ASN A 868 5.01 11.62 -31.45
N PHE A 869 4.42 10.46 -31.13
CA PHE A 869 4.97 9.17 -31.56
C PHE A 869 5.12 9.05 -33.09
N ALA A 870 4.19 9.63 -33.85
CA ALA A 870 4.27 9.63 -35.32
C ALA A 870 5.50 10.37 -35.83
N ASP A 871 5.81 11.54 -35.25
CA ASP A 871 7.00 12.31 -35.58
C ASP A 871 8.28 11.52 -35.28
N PHE A 872 8.32 10.87 -34.11
CA PHE A 872 9.42 9.98 -33.74
C PHE A 872 9.61 8.83 -34.75
N LEU A 873 8.52 8.14 -35.11
CA LEU A 873 8.56 7.05 -36.10
C LEU A 873 9.07 7.54 -37.45
N PHE A 874 8.66 8.73 -37.90
CA PHE A 874 9.10 9.29 -39.17
C PHE A 874 10.59 9.61 -39.17
N ARG A 875 11.11 10.22 -38.09
CA ARG A 875 12.55 10.42 -37.89
C ARG A 875 13.30 9.10 -37.89
N TRP A 876 12.78 8.10 -37.19
CA TRP A 876 13.38 6.77 -37.12
C TRP A 876 13.48 6.11 -38.51
N TYR A 877 12.42 6.15 -39.31
CA TYR A 877 12.46 5.65 -40.69
C TYR A 877 13.45 6.42 -41.57
N MET A 878 13.57 7.73 -41.38
CA MET A 878 14.56 8.56 -42.09
C MET A 878 15.99 8.16 -41.73
N GLU A 879 16.30 8.02 -40.45
CA GLU A 879 17.63 7.66 -39.93
C GLU A 879 18.05 6.25 -40.37
N LYS A 880 17.12 5.28 -40.34
CA LYS A 880 17.38 3.91 -40.80
C LYS A 880 17.33 3.74 -42.33
N GLY A 881 17.11 4.83 -43.09
CA GLY A 881 17.06 4.81 -44.55
C GLY A 881 15.82 4.13 -45.15
N LYS A 882 14.78 3.87 -44.36
CA LYS A 882 13.54 3.18 -44.75
C LYS A 882 12.51 4.13 -45.38
N ARG A 883 12.94 4.95 -46.36
CA ARG A 883 12.11 5.98 -47.02
C ARG A 883 10.85 5.42 -47.70
N GLY A 884 10.93 4.20 -48.24
CA GLY A 884 9.77 3.53 -48.85
C GLY A 884 8.63 3.31 -47.86
N LYS A 885 8.96 2.83 -46.63
CA LYS A 885 7.96 2.66 -45.56
C LYS A 885 7.42 4.00 -45.06
N LEU A 886 8.27 5.03 -44.98
CA LEU A 886 7.85 6.38 -44.60
C LEU A 886 6.77 6.95 -45.56
N LEU A 887 6.91 6.71 -46.86
CA LEU A 887 5.97 7.22 -47.86
C LEU A 887 4.73 6.33 -48.05
N SER A 888 4.76 5.09 -47.55
CA SER A 888 3.64 4.14 -47.64
C SER A 888 2.75 4.13 -46.39
N GLN A 889 2.71 5.24 -45.63
CA GLN A 889 1.91 5.30 -44.41
C GLN A 889 0.40 5.35 -44.71
N PRO A 890 -0.46 4.82 -43.82
CA PRO A 890 -1.91 4.87 -43.99
C PRO A 890 -2.47 6.29 -44.10
N ILE A 891 -3.60 6.43 -44.79
CA ILE A 891 -4.27 7.73 -45.07
C ILE A 891 -4.50 8.56 -43.80
N ALA A 892 -4.84 7.91 -42.68
CA ALA A 892 -5.08 8.57 -41.39
C ALA A 892 -3.89 9.42 -40.90
N GLN A 893 -2.68 9.16 -41.37
CA GLN A 893 -1.44 9.79 -40.91
C GLN A 893 -0.85 10.75 -41.95
N HIS A 894 -1.48 10.89 -43.12
CA HIS A 894 -0.98 11.72 -44.21
C HIS A 894 -0.83 13.19 -43.83
N GLN A 895 -1.66 13.70 -42.93
CA GLN A 895 -1.56 15.08 -42.44
C GLN A 895 -0.32 15.28 -41.54
N GLN A 896 -0.07 14.36 -40.61
CA GLN A 896 1.12 14.40 -39.73
C GLN A 896 2.41 14.18 -40.53
N LEU A 897 2.37 13.29 -41.52
CA LEU A 897 3.49 13.07 -42.43
C LEU A 897 3.75 14.31 -43.29
N ALA A 898 2.70 14.98 -43.79
CA ALA A 898 2.84 16.23 -44.53
C ALA A 898 3.49 17.33 -43.68
N SER A 899 3.09 17.49 -42.40
CA SER A 899 3.74 18.46 -41.51
C SER A 899 5.21 18.12 -41.23
N PHE A 900 5.54 16.83 -41.04
CA PHE A 900 6.92 16.39 -40.83
C PHE A 900 7.80 16.69 -42.06
N LEU A 901 7.29 16.37 -43.26
CA LEU A 901 8.01 16.54 -44.52
C LEU A 901 8.20 18.00 -44.95
N GLN A 902 7.55 18.98 -44.31
CA GLN A 902 7.84 20.41 -44.55
C GLN A 902 9.31 20.74 -44.27
N SER A 903 9.91 20.13 -43.25
CA SER A 903 11.34 20.27 -42.93
C SER A 903 12.26 19.52 -43.91
N HIS A 904 11.69 18.67 -44.76
CA HIS A 904 12.39 17.80 -45.70
C HIS A 904 11.84 17.97 -47.12
N GLU A 905 11.93 19.19 -47.63
CA GLU A 905 11.37 19.57 -48.96
C GLU A 905 11.80 18.64 -50.09
N HIS A 906 13.03 18.09 -50.05
CA HIS A 906 13.55 17.13 -51.03
C HIS A 906 12.68 15.86 -51.21
N LEU A 907 11.85 15.50 -50.22
CA LEU A 907 10.98 14.31 -50.24
C LEU A 907 9.48 14.65 -50.24
N SER A 908 9.08 15.89 -49.94
CA SER A 908 7.65 16.24 -49.78
C SER A 908 6.85 16.08 -51.07
N TRP A 909 7.44 16.33 -52.24
CA TRP A 909 6.77 16.15 -53.53
C TRP A 909 6.31 14.70 -53.79
N LEU A 910 7.04 13.69 -53.30
CA LEU A 910 6.65 12.28 -53.43
C LEU A 910 5.37 11.99 -52.64
N HIS A 911 5.26 12.55 -51.44
CA HIS A 911 4.07 12.44 -50.60
C HIS A 911 2.89 13.20 -51.22
N HIS A 912 3.10 14.43 -51.70
CA HIS A 912 2.06 15.21 -52.36
C HIS A 912 1.47 14.48 -53.58
N ILE A 913 2.30 13.82 -54.40
CA ILE A 913 1.83 12.99 -55.52
C ILE A 913 0.99 11.81 -55.02
N HIS A 914 1.41 11.15 -53.94
CA HIS A 914 0.68 10.02 -53.37
C HIS A 914 -0.70 10.41 -52.83
N VAL A 915 -0.83 11.61 -52.26
CA VAL A 915 -2.09 12.17 -51.74
C VAL A 915 -2.94 12.84 -52.85
N HIS A 916 -2.48 12.80 -54.10
CA HIS A 916 -3.09 13.49 -55.25
C HIS A 916 -3.12 15.03 -55.13
N ASP A 917 -2.29 15.63 -54.28
CA ASP A 917 -2.08 17.09 -54.23
C ASP A 917 -1.00 17.51 -55.24
N PHE A 918 -1.38 17.51 -56.52
CA PHE A 918 -0.47 17.85 -57.60
C PHE A 918 -0.03 19.33 -57.60
N SER A 919 -0.84 20.23 -57.02
CA SER A 919 -0.50 21.66 -56.93
C SER A 919 0.67 21.89 -55.97
N SER A 920 0.61 21.29 -54.77
CA SER A 920 1.71 21.36 -53.81
C SER A 920 2.94 20.59 -54.30
N ALA A 921 2.77 19.47 -55.00
CA ALA A 921 3.87 18.74 -55.64
C ALA A 921 4.62 19.61 -56.66
N HIS A 922 3.88 20.30 -57.53
CA HIS A 922 4.44 21.24 -58.51
C HIS A 922 5.28 22.34 -57.83
N LYS A 923 4.74 23.00 -56.79
CA LYS A 923 5.45 24.07 -56.07
C LYS A 923 6.78 23.58 -55.48
N THR A 924 6.77 22.43 -54.82
CA THR A 924 7.99 21.83 -54.26
C THR A 924 8.99 21.45 -55.36
N LEU A 925 8.55 20.76 -56.42
CA LEU A 925 9.43 20.36 -57.52
C LEU A 925 10.03 21.56 -58.24
N TYR A 926 9.24 22.62 -58.44
CA TYR A 926 9.70 23.88 -59.02
C TYR A 926 10.74 24.57 -58.13
N GLY A 927 10.49 24.64 -56.82
CA GLY A 927 11.46 25.16 -55.85
C GLY A 927 12.77 24.39 -55.85
N GLN A 928 12.71 23.05 -55.82
CA GLN A 928 13.90 22.20 -55.90
C GLN A 928 14.63 22.36 -57.23
N ALA A 929 13.91 22.49 -58.34
CA ALA A 929 14.51 22.75 -59.65
C ALA A 929 15.26 24.09 -59.65
N ASN A 930 14.71 25.14 -59.03
CA ASN A 930 15.36 26.45 -58.94
C ASN A 930 16.63 26.40 -58.08
N MET A 931 16.63 25.62 -56.99
CA MET A 931 17.80 25.44 -56.12
C MET A 931 18.88 24.51 -56.71
N GLU A 932 18.52 23.65 -57.67
CA GLU A 932 19.46 22.69 -58.26
C GLU A 932 20.40 23.38 -59.26
N THR A 933 21.66 23.57 -58.83
CA THR A 933 22.75 24.11 -59.66
C THR A 933 23.87 23.10 -59.89
N ARG A 934 23.88 21.99 -59.14
CA ARG A 934 24.98 21.03 -59.12
C ARG A 934 24.93 20.02 -60.27
N TYR A 935 23.74 19.60 -60.67
CA TYR A 935 23.56 18.63 -61.75
C TYR A 935 22.53 19.09 -62.78
N PHE A 936 23.00 19.37 -64.00
CA PHE A 936 22.17 19.82 -65.12
C PHE A 936 21.00 18.86 -65.42
N VAL A 937 21.30 17.56 -65.56
CA VAL A 937 20.29 16.53 -65.86
C VAL A 937 19.22 16.44 -64.77
N LYS A 938 19.62 16.65 -63.50
CA LYS A 938 18.69 16.63 -62.37
C LYS A 938 17.75 17.83 -62.40
N LYS A 939 18.25 19.05 -62.67
CA LYS A 939 17.41 20.25 -62.82
C LYS A 939 16.37 20.06 -63.93
N LYS A 940 16.80 19.56 -65.10
CA LYS A 940 15.90 19.25 -66.22
C LYS A 940 14.82 18.24 -65.82
N THR A 941 15.20 17.17 -65.12
CA THR A 941 14.25 16.15 -64.66
C THR A 941 13.23 16.73 -63.67
N LEU A 942 13.66 17.55 -62.71
CA LEU A 942 12.78 18.20 -61.73
C LEU A 942 11.81 19.17 -62.39
N LEU A 943 12.25 19.96 -63.39
CA LEU A 943 11.37 20.83 -64.17
C LEU A 943 10.36 20.03 -64.98
N ALA A 944 10.79 18.97 -65.67
CA ALA A 944 9.87 18.11 -66.42
C ALA A 944 8.79 17.48 -65.51
N LEU A 945 9.20 16.96 -64.35
CA LEU A 945 8.27 16.43 -63.35
C LEU A 945 7.33 17.51 -62.81
N SER A 946 7.86 18.70 -62.49
CA SER A 946 7.08 19.85 -62.03
C SER A 946 6.01 20.25 -63.07
N LYS A 947 6.35 20.20 -64.36
CA LYS A 947 5.47 20.56 -65.48
C LYS A 947 4.35 19.53 -65.62
N LEU A 948 4.69 18.25 -65.56
CA LEU A 948 3.71 17.16 -65.56
C LEU A 948 2.76 17.27 -64.36
N THR A 949 3.26 17.59 -63.17
CA THR A 949 2.39 17.78 -61.99
C THR A 949 1.51 19.02 -62.11
N ALA A 950 2.00 20.13 -62.68
CA ALA A 950 1.18 21.32 -62.92
C ALA A 950 0.03 21.00 -63.90
N LEU A 951 0.33 20.29 -64.99
CA LEU A 951 -0.65 19.87 -66.00
C LEU A 951 -1.67 18.86 -65.47
N ALA A 952 -1.27 18.02 -64.52
CA ALA A 952 -2.15 17.04 -63.88
C ALA A 952 -2.96 17.62 -62.70
N SER A 953 -2.71 18.86 -62.31
CA SER A 953 -3.37 19.48 -61.16
C SER A 953 -4.72 20.11 -61.50
N ASP A 954 -5.59 20.23 -60.50
CA ASP A 954 -6.89 20.90 -60.61
C ASP A 954 -6.80 22.44 -60.49
N MET A 955 -5.65 23.03 -60.84
CA MET A 955 -5.45 24.48 -60.78
C MET A 955 -6.30 25.19 -61.85
N PRO A 956 -6.76 26.44 -61.60
CA PRO A 956 -7.44 27.23 -62.63
C PRO A 956 -6.57 27.37 -63.88
N GLU A 957 -7.17 27.22 -65.07
CA GLU A 957 -6.43 27.21 -66.35
C GLU A 957 -5.52 28.43 -66.53
N ALA A 958 -5.97 29.61 -66.08
CA ALA A 958 -5.17 30.83 -66.14
C ALA A 958 -3.87 30.73 -65.31
N VAL A 959 -3.95 30.18 -64.10
CA VAL A 959 -2.81 30.02 -63.18
C VAL A 959 -1.88 28.91 -63.67
N MET A 960 -2.47 27.79 -64.12
CA MET A 960 -1.71 26.70 -64.72
C MET A 960 -0.92 27.18 -65.94
N LYS A 961 -1.54 27.98 -66.81
CA LYS A 961 -0.89 28.52 -68.00
C LYS A 961 0.31 29.39 -67.63
N THR A 962 0.16 30.31 -66.67
CA THR A 962 1.28 31.14 -66.19
C THR A 962 2.44 30.27 -65.70
N HIS A 963 2.18 29.27 -64.84
CA HIS A 963 3.23 28.40 -64.34
C HIS A 963 3.91 27.58 -65.44
N VAL A 964 3.14 27.09 -66.42
CA VAL A 964 3.70 26.36 -67.56
C VAL A 964 4.55 27.28 -68.45
N ASP A 965 4.10 28.52 -68.69
CA ASP A 965 4.83 29.50 -69.48
C ASP A 965 6.17 29.87 -68.82
N ASP A 966 6.19 30.10 -67.50
CA ASP A 966 7.42 30.35 -66.72
C ASP A 966 8.42 29.18 -66.83
N MET A 967 7.91 27.95 -66.77
CA MET A 967 8.73 26.75 -66.88
C MET A 967 9.25 26.51 -68.30
N VAL A 968 8.45 26.81 -69.31
CA VAL A 968 8.87 26.75 -70.72
C VAL A 968 10.02 27.72 -70.96
N GLU A 969 9.99 28.90 -70.34
CA GLU A 969 11.10 29.86 -70.43
C GLU A 969 12.38 29.32 -69.76
N GLN A 970 12.27 28.67 -68.59
CA GLN A 970 13.42 27.97 -68.00
C GLN A 970 13.92 26.80 -68.85
N GLU A 971 13.04 26.02 -69.46
CA GLU A 971 13.41 24.95 -70.40
C GLU A 971 14.14 25.52 -71.63
N ARG A 972 13.72 26.70 -72.12
CA ARG A 972 14.39 27.41 -73.22
C ARG A 972 15.83 27.78 -72.85
N PHE A 973 16.05 28.34 -71.66
CA PHE A 973 17.40 28.59 -71.17
C PHE A 973 18.24 27.29 -71.10
N LEU A 974 17.68 26.22 -70.49
CA LEU A 974 18.39 24.94 -70.35
C LEU A 974 18.72 24.27 -71.70
N LEU A 975 17.90 24.51 -72.73
CA LEU A 975 18.15 24.00 -74.08
C LEU A 975 19.47 24.52 -74.66
N HIS A 976 19.91 25.74 -74.29
CA HIS A 976 21.21 26.25 -74.70
C HIS A 976 22.36 25.42 -74.13
N GLN A 977 22.26 24.92 -72.89
CA GLN A 977 23.26 24.01 -72.35
C GLN A 977 23.13 22.59 -72.94
N GLU A 978 21.90 22.10 -73.15
CA GLU A 978 21.66 20.77 -73.72
C GLU A 978 22.20 20.62 -75.14
N THR A 979 22.13 21.69 -75.93
CA THR A 979 22.52 21.69 -77.34
C THR A 979 24.00 22.04 -77.56
N LEU A 980 24.81 22.05 -76.49
CA LEU A 980 26.27 22.19 -76.61
C LEU A 980 26.84 21.07 -77.50
N PRO A 981 27.76 21.39 -78.43
CA PRO A 981 28.35 20.38 -79.31
C PRO A 981 29.07 19.27 -78.53
N LYS A 982 28.76 17.99 -78.82
CA LYS A 982 29.41 16.85 -78.16
C LYS A 982 30.93 16.86 -78.30
N GLN A 983 31.44 17.27 -79.46
CA GLN A 983 32.88 17.40 -79.72
C GLN A 983 33.54 18.43 -78.78
N LEU A 984 32.86 19.55 -78.50
CA LEU A 984 33.34 20.56 -77.57
C LEU A 984 33.39 20.01 -76.13
N LEU A 985 32.36 19.26 -75.72
CA LEU A 985 32.32 18.62 -74.39
C LEU A 985 33.45 17.60 -74.21
N GLU A 986 33.75 16.80 -75.25
CA GLU A 986 34.89 15.88 -75.28
C GLU A 986 36.23 16.61 -75.18
N GLU A 987 36.42 17.69 -75.95
CA GLU A 987 37.65 18.50 -75.92
C GLU A 987 37.86 19.17 -74.55
N LYS A 988 36.78 19.61 -73.89
CA LYS A 988 36.79 20.18 -72.53
C LYS A 988 36.78 19.14 -71.40
N GLN A 989 36.79 17.84 -71.72
CA GLN A 989 36.69 16.73 -70.75
C GLN A 989 35.48 16.82 -69.80
N GLN A 990 34.37 17.37 -70.30
CA GLN A 990 33.13 17.49 -69.52
C GLN A 990 32.21 16.31 -69.80
N ASN A 991 31.72 15.68 -68.73
CA ASN A 991 30.72 14.62 -68.83
C ASN A 991 29.31 15.25 -68.83
N PRO A 992 28.48 15.02 -69.87
CA PRO A 992 27.13 15.60 -69.97
C PRO A 992 26.20 15.17 -68.83
N ASP A 993 26.41 13.98 -68.24
CA ASP A 993 25.54 13.46 -67.18
C ASP A 993 25.85 14.07 -65.81
N THR A 994 27.08 14.53 -65.59
CA THR A 994 27.54 15.06 -64.30
C THR A 994 27.90 16.54 -64.34
N MET A 995 27.70 17.23 -65.47
CA MET A 995 28.04 18.64 -65.59
C MET A 995 27.13 19.51 -64.70
N PRO A 996 27.69 20.56 -64.07
CA PRO A 996 26.90 21.52 -63.32
C PRO A 996 26.05 22.40 -64.25
N LEU A 997 25.08 23.11 -63.67
CA LEU A 997 24.37 24.16 -64.39
C LEU A 997 25.33 25.31 -64.69
N LEU A 998 25.44 25.70 -65.95
CA LEU A 998 26.29 26.79 -66.38
C LEU A 998 25.48 28.08 -66.46
N SER A 999 26.11 29.20 -66.07
CA SER A 999 25.52 30.53 -66.25
C SER A 999 25.47 30.92 -67.73
N ALA A 1000 24.61 31.87 -68.09
CA ALA A 1000 24.52 32.42 -69.44
C ALA A 1000 25.90 32.88 -69.96
N HIS A 1001 26.65 33.61 -69.14
CA HIS A 1001 28.02 34.04 -69.47
C HIS A 1001 28.98 32.87 -69.77
N ASN A 1002 28.96 31.82 -68.94
CA ASN A 1002 29.81 30.64 -69.17
C ASN A 1002 29.40 29.88 -70.43
N LEU A 1003 28.10 29.80 -70.72
CA LEU A 1003 27.58 29.19 -71.95
C LEU A 1003 27.99 29.98 -73.19
N ILE A 1004 27.89 31.32 -73.14
CA ILE A 1004 28.37 32.21 -74.21
C ILE A 1004 29.85 31.95 -74.49
N ASN A 1005 30.68 31.97 -73.45
CA ASN A 1005 32.12 31.72 -73.57
C ASN A 1005 32.41 30.34 -74.17
N LEU A 1006 31.63 29.30 -73.83
CA LEU A 1006 31.78 27.98 -74.44
C LEU A 1006 31.35 27.96 -75.91
N TYR A 1007 30.27 28.65 -76.28
CA TYR A 1007 29.82 28.72 -77.68
C TYR A 1007 30.82 29.45 -78.58
N ILE A 1008 31.43 30.54 -78.09
CA ILE A 1008 32.35 31.38 -78.86
C ILE A 1008 33.83 31.02 -78.71
N CYS A 1009 34.19 30.06 -77.84
CA CYS A 1009 35.59 29.70 -77.62
C CYS A 1009 36.24 29.09 -78.87
N ASP A 1010 37.56 29.22 -78.94
CA ASP A 1010 38.33 28.71 -80.08
C ASP A 1010 38.30 27.17 -80.17
N ASP A 1011 38.07 26.48 -79.04
CA ASP A 1011 37.87 25.03 -78.94
C ASP A 1011 36.56 24.57 -79.62
N ASN A 1012 35.56 25.45 -79.82
CA ASN A 1012 34.43 25.15 -80.70
C ASN A 1012 34.85 25.27 -82.17
N ARG A 1013 35.58 24.26 -82.66
CA ARG A 1013 36.18 24.25 -84.00
C ARG A 1013 35.16 24.29 -85.14
N ARG A 1014 33.94 23.80 -84.91
CA ARG A 1014 32.86 23.73 -85.90
C ARG A 1014 31.71 24.71 -85.61
N ALA A 1015 32.00 25.79 -84.88
CA ALA A 1015 31.01 26.83 -84.58
C ALA A 1015 30.35 27.34 -85.87
N ASN A 1016 29.03 27.29 -85.92
CA ASN A 1016 28.22 27.75 -87.06
C ASN A 1016 27.31 28.92 -86.65
N GLU A 1017 26.48 29.40 -87.58
CA GLU A 1017 25.57 30.52 -87.33
C GLU A 1017 24.58 30.28 -86.19
N TYR A 1018 24.23 29.02 -85.87
CA TYR A 1018 23.34 28.68 -84.76
C TYR A 1018 24.04 28.79 -83.41
N ASP A 1019 25.33 28.46 -83.32
CA ASP A 1019 26.09 28.55 -82.07
C ASP A 1019 26.27 30.01 -81.64
N PHE A 1020 26.62 30.90 -82.58
CA PHE A 1020 26.70 32.33 -82.31
C PHE A 1020 25.33 32.96 -82.09
N LYS A 1021 24.29 32.53 -82.80
CA LYS A 1021 22.91 32.96 -82.54
C LYS A 1021 22.46 32.59 -81.12
N LYS A 1022 22.72 31.36 -80.67
CA LYS A 1022 22.45 30.93 -79.30
C LYS A 1022 23.25 31.74 -78.27
N ALA A 1023 24.49 32.13 -78.57
CA ALA A 1023 25.26 33.01 -77.71
C ALA A 1023 24.64 34.41 -77.60
N LEU A 1024 24.10 34.95 -78.70
CA LEU A 1024 23.35 36.21 -78.69
C LEU A 1024 22.02 36.09 -77.91
N ASP A 1025 21.30 34.99 -78.07
CA ASP A 1025 20.06 34.71 -77.32
C ASP A 1025 20.31 34.60 -75.81
N LEU A 1026 21.48 34.08 -75.43
CA LEU A 1026 21.88 33.99 -74.03
C LEU A 1026 22.12 35.35 -73.36
N LEU A 1027 22.28 36.44 -74.12
CA LEU A 1027 22.43 37.79 -73.57
C LEU A 1027 21.17 38.24 -72.83
N GLU A 1028 19.97 37.78 -73.23
CA GLU A 1028 18.70 38.08 -72.55
C GLU A 1028 18.64 37.51 -71.11
N TYR A 1029 19.49 36.53 -70.79
CA TYR A 1029 19.55 35.88 -69.48
C TYR A 1029 20.73 36.39 -68.61
N ILE A 1030 21.42 37.45 -69.04
CA ILE A 1030 22.45 38.13 -68.25
C ILE A 1030 21.81 39.30 -67.50
N ASP A 1031 22.14 39.43 -66.22
CA ASP A 1031 21.76 40.59 -65.42
C ASP A 1031 22.54 41.83 -65.91
N GLU A 1032 21.82 42.88 -66.33
CA GLU A 1032 22.40 44.11 -66.94
C GLU A 1032 23.40 44.81 -66.02
N ASP A 1033 23.28 44.62 -64.70
CA ASP A 1033 24.16 45.22 -63.69
C ASP A 1033 25.45 44.42 -63.43
N ALA A 1034 25.53 43.16 -63.89
CA ALA A 1034 26.61 42.23 -63.52
C ALA A 1034 27.75 42.15 -64.55
N VAL A 1035 27.46 42.33 -65.84
CA VAL A 1035 28.44 42.20 -66.93
C VAL A 1035 28.15 43.23 -68.01
N ASP A 1036 29.19 43.74 -68.66
CA ASP A 1036 29.05 44.61 -69.84
C ASP A 1036 28.45 43.82 -71.02
N ILE A 1037 27.13 43.92 -71.18
CA ILE A 1037 26.37 43.24 -72.24
C ILE A 1037 26.82 43.72 -73.62
N GLU A 1038 27.05 45.01 -73.80
CA GLU A 1038 27.50 45.55 -75.09
C GLU A 1038 28.94 45.10 -75.40
N GLY A 1039 29.80 45.01 -74.39
CA GLY A 1039 31.13 44.40 -74.51
C GLY A 1039 31.09 42.93 -74.94
N LEU A 1040 30.26 42.09 -74.30
CA LEU A 1040 30.08 40.68 -74.66
C LEU A 1040 29.48 40.51 -76.06
N LYS A 1041 28.54 41.36 -76.43
CA LYS A 1041 27.91 41.37 -77.74
C LYS A 1041 28.94 41.73 -78.83
N CYS A 1042 29.82 42.71 -78.56
CA CYS A 1042 30.97 43.01 -79.41
C CYS A 1042 31.90 41.79 -79.53
N GLU A 1043 32.17 41.09 -78.42
CA GLU A 1043 33.02 39.89 -78.40
C GLU A 1043 32.42 38.74 -79.24
N ILE A 1044 31.11 38.47 -79.11
CA ILE A 1044 30.41 37.42 -79.87
C ILE A 1044 30.51 37.71 -81.38
N PHE A 1045 30.22 38.94 -81.82
CA PHE A 1045 30.34 39.32 -83.22
C PHE A 1045 31.79 39.31 -83.71
N CYS A 1046 32.74 39.76 -82.89
CA CYS A 1046 34.17 39.71 -83.18
C CYS A 1046 34.65 38.27 -83.42
N LYS A 1047 34.27 37.33 -82.56
CA LYS A 1047 34.58 35.89 -82.70
C LYS A 1047 33.89 35.27 -83.92
N ALA A 1048 32.65 35.65 -84.22
CA ALA A 1048 31.95 35.22 -85.44
C ALA A 1048 32.70 35.66 -86.71
N LEU A 1049 33.12 36.93 -86.76
CA LEU A 1049 33.90 37.48 -87.87
C LEU A 1049 35.27 36.80 -88.04
N LYS A 1050 35.91 36.35 -86.96
CA LYS A 1050 37.18 35.60 -87.03
C LYS A 1050 37.03 34.20 -87.61
N LYS A 1051 35.85 33.57 -87.48
CA LYS A 1051 35.58 32.24 -88.04
C LYS A 1051 35.36 32.28 -89.55
N ASP A 1052 34.97 33.44 -90.08
CA ASP A 1052 34.77 33.66 -91.51
C ASP A 1052 36.09 33.88 -92.26
N GLU A 1053 36.23 33.27 -93.43
CA GLU A 1053 37.40 33.45 -94.30
C GLU A 1053 37.25 34.70 -95.19
N TRP A 1054 37.77 35.83 -94.71
CA TRP A 1054 37.77 37.09 -95.46
C TRP A 1054 38.90 37.21 -96.51
N SER A 1055 39.41 36.10 -97.03
CA SER A 1055 40.39 36.11 -98.12
C SER A 1055 39.70 36.44 -99.44
N SER A 1056 40.29 37.37 -100.20
CA SER A 1056 39.76 37.85 -101.48
C SER A 1056 39.32 36.71 -102.40
N ALA A 1057 38.01 36.51 -102.53
CA ALA A 1057 37.47 36.15 -103.83
C ALA A 1057 37.96 37.24 -104.80
N ASP A 1058 38.48 36.82 -105.95
CA ASP A 1058 39.11 37.68 -106.95
C ASP A 1058 38.31 38.98 -107.11
N GLY A 1059 38.99 40.13 -107.23
CA GLY A 1059 38.44 41.50 -107.10
C GLY A 1059 37.38 41.93 -108.14
N ASN A 1060 36.52 41.01 -108.56
CA ASN A 1060 35.43 41.13 -109.51
C ASN A 1060 34.09 40.56 -108.97
N ASP A 1061 34.08 39.95 -107.78
CA ASP A 1061 32.84 39.47 -107.13
C ASP A 1061 32.17 40.55 -106.29
N ASP A 1062 30.83 40.63 -106.36
CA ASP A 1062 30.03 41.56 -105.55
C ASP A 1062 30.33 41.35 -104.06
N PRO A 1063 30.77 42.39 -103.33
CA PRO A 1063 31.03 42.34 -101.88
C PRO A 1063 29.91 41.70 -101.06
N LEU A 1064 28.65 41.82 -101.53
CA LEU A 1064 27.48 41.25 -100.87
C LEU A 1064 27.29 39.76 -101.17
N GLU A 1065 27.58 39.30 -102.39
CA GLU A 1065 27.50 37.86 -102.74
C GLU A 1065 28.66 37.06 -102.13
N ALA A 1066 29.87 37.64 -102.07
CA ALA A 1066 31.02 37.00 -101.44
C ALA A 1066 30.85 36.80 -99.92
N ALA A 1067 30.12 37.71 -99.25
CA ALA A 1067 29.85 37.63 -97.82
C ALA A 1067 28.59 36.81 -97.47
N LYS A 1068 27.78 36.42 -98.46
CA LYS A 1068 26.48 35.76 -98.27
C LYS A 1068 26.56 34.42 -97.53
N ASP A 1069 27.65 33.68 -97.73
CA ASP A 1069 27.90 32.40 -97.07
C ASP A 1069 28.59 32.52 -95.70
N SER A 1070 29.00 33.74 -95.31
CA SER A 1070 29.62 34.02 -94.01
C SER A 1070 28.65 33.75 -92.85
N ILE A 1071 29.21 33.29 -91.72
CA ILE A 1071 28.51 33.09 -90.46
C ILE A 1071 27.91 34.43 -90.01
N PHE A 1072 28.65 35.54 -90.15
CA PHE A 1072 28.16 36.87 -89.80
C PHE A 1072 26.89 37.27 -90.56
N VAL A 1073 26.87 37.15 -91.89
CA VAL A 1073 25.67 37.48 -92.69
C VAL A 1073 24.51 36.53 -92.41
N LYS A 1074 24.79 35.24 -92.18
CA LYS A 1074 23.75 34.27 -91.77
C LYS A 1074 23.12 34.61 -90.42
N ILE A 1075 23.89 35.15 -89.46
CA ILE A 1075 23.36 35.66 -88.19
C ILE A 1075 22.45 36.87 -88.44
N LEU A 1076 22.87 37.84 -89.26
CA LEU A 1076 22.06 39.02 -89.59
C LEU A 1076 20.72 38.63 -90.23
N LEU A 1077 20.75 37.71 -91.20
CA LEU A 1077 19.55 37.19 -91.85
C LEU A 1077 18.60 36.51 -90.85
N LYS A 1078 19.14 35.78 -89.87
CA LYS A 1078 18.32 35.16 -88.80
C LYS A 1078 17.70 36.20 -87.88
N LEU A 1079 18.45 37.22 -87.45
CA LEU A 1079 17.93 38.31 -86.63
C LEU A 1079 16.81 39.08 -87.34
N ILE A 1080 16.94 39.31 -88.66
CA ILE A 1080 15.88 39.92 -89.48
C ILE A 1080 14.64 39.03 -89.54
N GLN A 1081 14.80 37.71 -89.73
CA GLN A 1081 13.69 36.75 -89.76
C GLN A 1081 12.91 36.69 -88.44
N GLU A 1082 13.58 36.93 -87.31
CA GLU A 1082 12.97 36.98 -85.98
C GLU A 1082 12.40 38.37 -85.62
N GLY A 1083 12.55 39.36 -86.51
CA GLY A 1083 12.00 40.71 -86.33
C GLY A 1083 12.81 41.62 -85.40
N VAL A 1084 14.07 41.29 -85.10
CA VAL A 1084 14.94 42.08 -84.22
C VAL A 1084 15.49 43.30 -84.98
N PRO A 1085 15.23 44.55 -84.54
CA PRO A 1085 15.71 45.75 -85.23
C PRO A 1085 17.24 45.87 -85.18
N LEU A 1086 17.91 45.62 -86.30
CA LEU A 1086 19.37 45.63 -86.43
C LEU A 1086 19.97 47.00 -86.12
N GLN A 1087 19.22 48.09 -86.32
CA GLN A 1087 19.70 49.45 -86.05
C GLN A 1087 19.98 49.72 -84.57
N THR A 1088 19.21 49.11 -83.67
CA THR A 1088 19.41 49.20 -82.22
C THR A 1088 20.16 47.98 -81.66
N TYR A 1089 20.13 46.86 -82.38
CA TYR A 1089 20.73 45.60 -81.92
C TYR A 1089 22.16 45.37 -82.40
N LEU A 1090 22.68 46.00 -83.44
CA LEU A 1090 24.09 45.82 -83.83
C LEU A 1090 25.02 46.76 -83.04
N PRO A 1091 26.20 46.28 -82.57
CA PRO A 1091 27.21 47.17 -82.02
C PRO A 1091 27.69 48.21 -83.05
N ASP A 1092 28.13 49.38 -82.59
CA ASP A 1092 28.70 50.40 -83.48
C ASP A 1092 29.91 49.79 -84.22
N PHE A 1093 29.90 49.93 -85.55
CA PHE A 1093 30.98 49.52 -86.42
C PHE A 1093 32.35 50.04 -85.95
N LYS A 1094 32.39 51.25 -85.37
CA LYS A 1094 33.63 51.84 -84.84
C LYS A 1094 34.14 51.14 -83.59
N ASP A 1095 33.25 50.64 -82.74
CA ASP A 1095 33.61 50.00 -81.48
C ASP A 1095 34.08 48.56 -81.72
N LEU A 1096 33.42 47.86 -82.65
CA LEU A 1096 33.81 46.53 -83.11
C LEU A 1096 35.20 46.54 -83.79
N LEU A 1097 35.49 47.60 -84.55
CA LEU A 1097 36.82 47.80 -85.11
C LEU A 1097 37.85 48.18 -84.04
N GLN A 1098 37.51 48.83 -82.92
CA GLN A 1098 38.53 49.25 -81.94
C GLN A 1098 39.12 48.10 -81.09
N LEU A 1099 38.51 46.91 -81.12
CA LEU A 1099 39.00 45.73 -80.39
C LEU A 1099 40.38 45.25 -80.86
N ASP A 1100 41.28 44.97 -79.91
CA ASP A 1100 42.64 44.46 -80.16
C ASP A 1100 42.64 43.15 -80.96
N GLU A 1101 41.61 42.31 -80.74
CA GLU A 1101 41.44 41.03 -81.43
C GLU A 1101 41.18 41.14 -82.95
N MET A 1102 40.85 42.32 -83.45
CA MET A 1102 40.55 42.59 -84.87
C MET A 1102 41.76 43.04 -85.69
N GLU A 1103 42.93 43.22 -85.09
CA GLU A 1103 44.13 43.74 -85.76
C GLU A 1103 44.56 42.89 -86.98
N ALA A 1104 44.46 41.55 -86.86
CA ALA A 1104 44.76 40.63 -87.96
C ALA A 1104 43.80 40.75 -89.16
N LEU A 1105 42.51 41.04 -88.92
CA LEU A 1105 41.52 41.22 -89.99
C LEU A 1105 41.58 42.62 -90.60
N LYS A 1106 41.87 43.67 -89.81
CA LYS A 1106 42.13 45.04 -90.31
C LYS A 1106 43.28 45.11 -91.30
N SER A 1107 44.29 44.26 -91.12
CA SER A 1107 45.44 44.21 -92.03
C SER A 1107 45.08 43.76 -93.46
N LYS A 1108 43.87 43.22 -93.67
CA LYS A 1108 43.36 42.81 -94.99
C LYS A 1108 42.71 44.02 -95.71
N PRO A 1109 43.10 44.34 -96.96
CA PRO A 1109 42.72 45.58 -97.64
C PRO A 1109 41.23 45.70 -98.01
N THR A 1110 40.48 44.60 -98.04
CA THR A 1110 39.07 44.56 -98.46
C THR A 1110 38.07 44.37 -97.32
N PHE A 1111 38.53 43.99 -96.12
CA PHE A 1111 37.65 43.60 -95.01
C PHE A 1111 36.78 44.76 -94.48
N GLU A 1112 37.38 45.93 -94.22
CA GLU A 1112 36.65 47.10 -93.71
C GLU A 1112 35.56 47.59 -94.69
N PHE A 1113 35.85 47.53 -96.00
CA PHE A 1113 34.92 47.93 -97.05
C PHE A 1113 33.74 46.96 -97.17
N VAL A 1114 34.01 45.64 -97.20
CA VAL A 1114 32.96 44.59 -97.28
C VAL A 1114 32.08 44.63 -96.04
N MET A 1115 32.66 44.84 -94.85
CA MET A 1115 31.88 44.95 -93.61
C MET A 1115 30.99 46.19 -93.58
N ARG A 1116 31.50 47.36 -93.98
CA ARG A 1116 30.69 48.58 -94.08
C ARG A 1116 29.54 48.42 -95.08
N ALA A 1117 29.80 47.80 -96.23
CA ALA A 1117 28.79 47.49 -97.24
C ALA A 1117 27.69 46.55 -96.71
N ASN A 1118 28.06 45.50 -95.97
CA ASN A 1118 27.08 44.58 -95.37
C ASN A 1118 26.25 45.25 -94.25
N TYR A 1119 26.87 46.06 -93.39
CA TYR A 1119 26.15 46.86 -92.38
C TYR A 1119 25.13 47.79 -93.05
N GLU A 1120 25.54 48.57 -94.06
CA GLU A 1120 24.64 49.49 -94.77
C GLU A 1120 23.52 48.76 -95.52
N HIS A 1121 23.84 47.68 -96.23
CA HIS A 1121 22.86 46.91 -97.02
C HIS A 1121 21.79 46.26 -96.13
N TYR A 1122 22.19 45.55 -95.07
CA TYR A 1122 21.21 44.85 -94.21
C TYR A 1122 20.46 45.79 -93.26
N LEU A 1123 21.04 46.93 -92.88
CA LEU A 1123 20.30 48.00 -92.19
C LEU A 1123 19.24 48.64 -93.11
N GLN A 1124 19.56 48.86 -94.38
CA GLN A 1124 18.58 49.36 -95.35
C GLN A 1124 17.52 48.31 -95.73
N ALA A 1125 17.89 47.03 -95.78
CA ALA A 1125 16.97 45.94 -96.15
C ALA A 1125 15.90 45.64 -95.08
N GLN A 1126 16.06 46.15 -93.85
CA GLN A 1126 15.09 45.98 -92.76
C GLN A 1126 14.12 47.17 -92.61
N ILE A 1127 14.46 48.34 -93.16
CA ILE A 1127 13.58 49.52 -93.25
C ILE A 1127 12.53 49.27 -94.34
#